data_AF-H0ELL5-F1
#
_entry.id   AF-H0ELL5-F1
#
_cell.length_a   1.000
_cell.length_b   1.000
_cell.length_c   1.000
_cell.angle_alpha   90.00
_cell.angle_beta   90.00
_cell.angle_gamma   90.00
#
_symmetry.space_group_name_H-M   'P 1'
#
loop_
_entity.id
_entity.type
_entity.pdbx_description
1 polymer ?
#
loop_
_entity_poly.entity_id
_entity_poly.type
_entity_poly.pdbx_seq_one_letter_code
_entity_poly.pdbx_strand_id
1 'polypeptide(L)'
;MEWEAQRKKIYQHFGIKPREDIPAAGRASFRESSAPDSGGFGRSRKSKAAALAGSRGVGPMGTTSMEVNKKILRGGTKCLERLAFDEVESLISKNPREANLGGIPNVISKMKAYVRLLASKKRLSGDNVDLQILGEDYVWALVYYLLRTGHIQEIMDYVNANAVAFRAIDRNFSSYITEYCNSPDRRLRRDLQDRINNEYNQRLRIAPENSIDPYRMACYKIIGRCDLKSRNLEGVNHSVEDFVWLQLVLARESSRIDEIASEAYGLADLQKTMKEIGNRFFEKGGAEIGCSFGSFVFFQVACGMFEQAVAYLYPFSYTDAVHLAIAMDFYGLLRVSDPNLAGEDLLSWTTRENPQINFGRVIGYYTRDFRAANAAAAVDYLVLICLNKDIPGQGGISQITLCHDALRELVLESKEFALLLGDLRFNGERQRGVIEERINLIGLEETTDFMRTITIQAATGEVDTTMRLLNRVCGEFLSVPIGQEQLRLEPTKSNAQADQHTVEAGSISLTAIDDPMVLAQVDKTVNTFNALKCVQRVRNHVENRRWIDALDSLGSLDILPIKTGGNATKIRNQAGKFSSLPSCIAACVPNLIMWALQSANEARAHYMASQFSGNEGARKQLMDEMRQTSLDLTTYTSQLRYRFPAHLHDALARAQTEL
;
A
#
# COMPACT_ATOMS: atom_id res chain seq x y z
N MET A 1 2.41 48.43 -33.57
CA MET A 1 1.02 48.88 -33.33
C MET A 1 0.13 47.78 -33.88
N GLU A 2 -0.47 46.88 -33.11
CA GLU A 2 -1.69 47.09 -32.31
C GLU A 2 -1.92 46.00 -31.22
N TRP A 3 -0.86 45.32 -30.75
CA TRP A 3 -1.00 44.23 -29.76
C TRP A 3 -1.71 44.66 -28.47
N GLU A 4 -1.45 45.89 -28.00
CA GLU A 4 -2.10 46.44 -26.80
C GLU A 4 -3.58 46.77 -27.01
N ALA A 5 -3.97 47.18 -28.22
CA ALA A 5 -5.37 47.47 -28.55
C ALA A 5 -6.20 46.18 -28.63
N GLN A 6 -5.61 45.10 -29.16
CA GLN A 6 -6.25 43.78 -29.26
C GLN A 6 -6.37 43.12 -27.88
N ARG A 7 -5.34 43.23 -27.04
CA ARG A 7 -5.35 42.81 -25.64
C ARG A 7 -6.41 43.56 -24.82
N LYS A 8 -6.59 44.87 -25.05
CA LYS A 8 -7.60 45.69 -24.36
C LYS A 8 -9.04 45.37 -24.80
N LYS A 9 -9.26 45.03 -26.07
CA LYS A 9 -10.55 44.51 -26.57
C LYS A 9 -10.92 43.17 -25.93
N ILE A 10 -9.96 42.27 -25.74
CA ILE A 10 -10.17 40.97 -25.07
C ILE A 10 -10.59 41.20 -23.61
N TYR A 11 -9.90 42.08 -22.88
CA TYR A 11 -10.27 42.37 -21.48
C TYR A 11 -11.65 43.03 -21.34
N GLN A 12 -12.06 43.89 -22.28
CA GLN A 12 -13.42 44.46 -22.32
C GLN A 12 -14.49 43.43 -22.70
N HIS A 13 -14.17 42.49 -23.58
CA HIS A 13 -15.12 41.45 -24.03
C HIS A 13 -15.45 40.44 -22.92
N PHE A 14 -14.51 40.20 -22.00
CA PHE A 14 -14.66 39.26 -20.89
C PHE A 14 -14.90 39.91 -19.51
N GLY A 15 -15.01 41.24 -19.43
CA GLY A 15 -15.33 41.94 -18.18
C GLY A 15 -14.24 41.88 -17.09
N ILE A 16 -12.99 41.63 -17.47
CA ILE A 16 -11.86 41.41 -16.54
C ILE A 16 -11.10 42.72 -16.36
N LYS A 17 -11.07 43.27 -15.14
CA LYS A 17 -10.23 44.43 -14.80
C LYS A 17 -8.76 44.00 -14.63
N PRO A 18 -7.77 44.69 -15.23
CA PRO A 18 -6.35 44.44 -14.98
C PRO A 18 -6.00 44.78 -13.53
N ARG A 19 -5.17 43.94 -12.91
CA ARG A 19 -4.69 44.07 -11.53
C ARG A 19 -3.38 44.86 -11.53
N GLU A 20 -3.29 45.91 -10.73
CA GLU A 20 -2.10 46.76 -10.56
C GLU A 20 -0.97 46.05 -9.77
N ASP A 21 0.27 46.38 -10.14
CA ASP A 21 1.54 45.80 -9.66
C ASP A 21 1.93 46.24 -8.24
N ILE A 22 2.48 45.31 -7.44
CA ILE A 22 3.25 45.57 -6.20
C ILE A 22 4.50 44.64 -6.19
N PRO A 23 5.71 45.13 -5.81
CA PRO A 23 6.99 44.55 -6.25
C PRO A 23 7.60 43.45 -5.36
N ALA A 24 8.63 42.80 -5.94
CA ALA A 24 9.32 41.59 -5.54
C ALA A 24 10.33 41.69 -4.38
N ALA A 25 10.49 40.58 -3.64
CA ALA A 25 11.65 40.21 -2.83
C ALA A 25 11.71 38.67 -2.75
N GLY A 26 12.81 37.93 -2.82
CA GLY A 26 14.22 38.19 -3.10
C GLY A 26 14.89 36.82 -3.33
N ARG A 27 15.69 36.69 -4.39
CA ARG A 27 16.53 35.51 -4.69
C ARG A 27 17.95 35.79 -4.19
N ALA A 28 18.50 34.90 -3.37
CA ALA A 28 19.92 34.89 -3.04
C ALA A 28 20.66 33.88 -3.92
N SER A 29 21.64 34.35 -4.71
CA SER A 29 22.66 33.53 -5.37
C SER A 29 23.85 33.36 -4.43
N PHE A 30 24.57 32.23 -4.47
CA PHE A 30 26.01 32.26 -4.21
C PHE A 30 26.75 31.19 -5.03
N ARG A 31 28.04 31.46 -5.20
CA ARG A 31 28.86 31.30 -6.39
C ARG A 31 30.03 30.34 -6.13
N GLU A 32 30.54 29.81 -7.23
CA GLU A 32 31.75 29.02 -7.46
C GLU A 32 33.05 29.55 -6.79
N SER A 33 33.92 28.64 -6.32
CA SER A 33 35.37 28.90 -6.10
C SER A 33 36.23 27.63 -6.03
N SER A 34 37.14 27.50 -7.02
CA SER A 34 38.55 27.04 -7.00
C SER A 34 39.09 26.01 -5.99
N ALA A 35 39.84 25.04 -6.56
CA ALA A 35 40.67 23.99 -5.94
C ALA A 35 41.84 24.49 -5.04
N PRO A 36 42.50 23.56 -4.32
CA PRO A 36 43.84 23.15 -4.79
C PRO A 36 44.14 21.63 -4.71
N ASP A 37 45.25 21.30 -5.36
CA ASP A 37 45.81 20.00 -5.75
C ASP A 37 46.69 19.36 -4.65
N SER A 38 46.67 18.02 -4.47
CA SER A 38 47.83 17.22 -4.03
C SER A 38 47.58 15.70 -4.05
N GLY A 39 48.53 14.97 -4.67
CA GLY A 39 48.98 13.64 -4.21
C GLY A 39 48.33 12.40 -4.80
N GLY A 40 48.88 11.89 -5.92
CA GLY A 40 48.43 10.66 -6.57
C GLY A 40 48.88 9.34 -5.93
N PHE A 41 48.41 8.21 -6.47
CA PHE A 41 49.16 6.95 -6.68
C PHE A 41 48.29 5.95 -7.48
N GLY A 42 48.89 5.24 -8.45
CA GLY A 42 48.42 3.91 -8.86
C GLY A 42 47.66 3.74 -10.18
N ARG A 43 48.28 4.04 -11.33
CA ARG A 43 47.88 3.48 -12.64
C ARG A 43 48.34 2.02 -12.74
N SER A 44 47.40 1.08 -12.97
CA SER A 44 47.71 -0.27 -13.48
C SER A 44 46.92 -0.56 -14.76
N ARG A 45 47.45 -1.49 -15.54
CA ARG A 45 47.43 -1.56 -17.01
C ARG A 45 46.15 -2.20 -17.56
N LYS A 46 45.72 -1.67 -18.71
CA LYS A 46 44.82 -2.34 -19.67
C LYS A 46 45.36 -3.74 -20.01
N SER A 47 44.55 -4.77 -19.82
CA SER A 47 44.72 -6.05 -20.51
C SER A 47 43.63 -6.21 -21.57
N LYS A 48 44.10 -6.64 -22.73
CA LYS A 48 43.42 -6.72 -24.01
C LYS A 48 42.69 -8.07 -24.06
N ALA A 49 41.45 -8.12 -23.58
CA ALA A 49 40.60 -9.32 -23.61
C ALA A 49 39.12 -9.02 -23.94
N ALA A 50 38.85 -7.92 -24.66
CA ALA A 50 37.50 -7.48 -25.03
C ALA A 50 37.15 -7.65 -26.53
N ALA A 51 37.87 -8.51 -27.27
CA ALA A 51 37.73 -8.60 -28.73
C ALA A 51 37.27 -9.97 -29.27
N LEU A 52 36.77 -10.89 -28.43
CA LEU A 52 36.39 -12.25 -28.89
C LEU A 52 35.09 -12.81 -28.29
N ALA A 53 34.18 -11.95 -27.81
CA ALA A 53 32.83 -12.37 -27.37
C ALA A 53 31.72 -12.02 -28.38
N GLY A 54 32.08 -11.71 -29.62
CA GLY A 54 31.15 -11.50 -30.73
C GLY A 54 30.79 -12.81 -31.43
N SER A 55 30.06 -13.70 -30.76
CA SER A 55 29.25 -14.78 -31.36
C SER A 55 28.72 -15.67 -30.24
N ARG A 56 27.60 -15.28 -29.62
CA ARG A 56 26.75 -16.21 -28.87
C ARG A 56 25.31 -15.95 -29.25
N GLY A 57 24.68 -17.03 -29.71
CA GLY A 57 23.40 -17.04 -30.40
C GLY A 57 22.25 -16.41 -29.62
N VAL A 58 21.20 -16.10 -30.39
CA VAL A 58 19.88 -15.70 -29.89
C VAL A 58 19.38 -16.78 -28.93
N GLY A 59 19.54 -16.56 -27.63
CA GLY A 59 18.91 -17.38 -26.61
C GLY A 59 17.39 -17.15 -26.57
N PRO A 60 16.63 -18.04 -25.90
CA PRO A 60 15.17 -17.96 -25.79
C PRO A 60 14.64 -16.67 -25.10
N MET A 61 15.51 -15.90 -24.43
CA MET A 61 15.16 -14.57 -23.90
C MET A 61 14.99 -13.48 -24.97
N GLY A 62 15.63 -13.62 -26.14
CA GLY A 62 15.53 -12.61 -27.21
C GLY A 62 14.20 -12.68 -27.97
N THR A 63 13.66 -13.89 -28.15
CA THR A 63 12.39 -14.13 -28.85
C THR A 63 11.19 -13.79 -27.98
N THR A 64 11.24 -14.12 -26.69
CA THR A 64 10.20 -13.78 -25.70
C THR A 64 10.07 -12.26 -25.51
N SER A 65 11.18 -11.51 -25.43
CA SER A 65 11.13 -10.04 -25.34
C SER A 65 10.50 -9.40 -26.57
N MET A 66 10.77 -9.91 -27.78
CA MET A 66 10.19 -9.38 -29.01
C MET A 66 8.68 -9.63 -29.08
N GLU A 67 8.22 -10.81 -28.65
CA GLU A 67 6.80 -11.13 -28.61
C GLU A 67 6.04 -10.21 -27.64
N VAL A 68 6.62 -9.92 -26.47
CA VAL A 68 6.06 -8.95 -25.51
C VAL A 68 5.97 -7.56 -26.12
N ASN A 69 7.03 -7.08 -26.78
CA ASN A 69 7.00 -5.76 -27.43
C ASN A 69 5.93 -5.69 -28.53
N LYS A 70 5.77 -6.74 -29.34
CA LYS A 70 4.70 -6.85 -30.34
C LYS A 70 3.31 -6.78 -29.68
N LYS A 71 3.12 -7.46 -28.55
CA LYS A 71 1.86 -7.43 -27.78
C LYS A 71 1.56 -6.03 -27.25
N ILE A 72 2.56 -5.31 -26.72
CA ILE A 72 2.41 -3.92 -26.26
C ILE A 72 1.96 -3.02 -27.41
N LEU A 73 2.68 -3.03 -28.54
CA LEU A 73 2.34 -2.21 -29.71
C LEU A 73 0.93 -2.49 -30.21
N ARG A 74 0.56 -3.78 -30.33
CA ARG A 74 -0.78 -4.19 -30.76
C ARG A 74 -1.86 -3.76 -29.77
N GLY A 75 -1.60 -3.93 -28.46
CA GLY A 75 -2.53 -3.55 -27.39
C GLY A 75 -2.79 -2.05 -27.36
N GLY A 76 -1.73 -1.24 -27.35
CA GLY A 76 -1.82 0.22 -27.39
C GLY A 76 -2.54 0.73 -28.64
N THR A 77 -2.17 0.19 -29.81
CA THR A 77 -2.82 0.52 -31.09
C THR A 77 -4.31 0.21 -31.05
N LYS A 78 -4.69 -1.02 -30.66
CA LYS A 78 -6.10 -1.45 -30.62
C LYS A 78 -6.93 -0.66 -29.61
N CYS A 79 -6.33 -0.25 -28.49
CA CYS A 79 -6.98 0.62 -27.51
C CYS A 79 -7.36 1.97 -28.13
N LEU A 80 -6.41 2.64 -28.79
CA LEU A 80 -6.65 3.93 -29.43
C LEU A 80 -7.56 3.85 -30.66
N GLU A 81 -7.47 2.75 -31.43
CA GLU A 81 -8.38 2.46 -32.54
C GLU A 81 -9.83 2.33 -32.02
N ARG A 82 -10.04 1.59 -30.94
CA ARG A 82 -11.36 1.42 -30.31
C ARG A 82 -11.91 2.73 -29.75
N LEU A 83 -11.11 3.49 -29.01
CA LEU A 83 -11.54 4.78 -28.45
C LEU A 83 -11.97 5.76 -29.55
N ALA A 84 -11.26 5.79 -30.67
CA ALA A 84 -11.66 6.60 -31.82
C ALA A 84 -12.95 6.12 -32.47
N PHE A 85 -13.16 4.80 -32.56
CA PHE A 85 -14.42 4.26 -33.07
C PHE A 85 -15.61 4.61 -32.17
N ASP A 86 -15.43 4.52 -30.84
CA ASP A 86 -16.44 4.92 -29.85
C ASP A 86 -16.78 6.43 -29.99
N GLU A 87 -15.77 7.28 -30.27
CA GLU A 87 -15.98 8.71 -30.56
C GLU A 87 -16.79 8.92 -31.85
N VAL A 88 -16.49 8.16 -32.91
CA VAL A 88 -17.25 8.20 -34.17
C VAL A 88 -18.72 7.85 -33.91
N GLU A 89 -19.00 6.78 -33.18
CA GLU A 89 -20.37 6.39 -32.83
C GLU A 89 -21.07 7.44 -31.95
N SER A 90 -20.34 8.04 -31.02
CA SER A 90 -20.84 9.15 -30.19
C SER A 90 -21.20 10.37 -31.03
N LEU A 91 -20.37 10.74 -32.02
CA LEU A 91 -20.64 11.90 -32.86
C LEU A 91 -21.85 11.68 -33.78
N ILE A 92 -21.97 10.48 -34.35
CA ILE A 92 -23.10 10.09 -35.19
C ILE A 92 -24.41 10.11 -34.38
N SER A 93 -24.41 9.50 -33.20
CA SER A 93 -25.60 9.44 -32.34
C SER A 93 -26.04 10.82 -31.84
N LYS A 94 -25.10 11.75 -31.64
CA LYS A 94 -25.40 13.16 -31.32
C LYS A 94 -25.96 13.96 -32.49
N ASN A 95 -25.75 13.52 -33.75
CA ASN A 95 -26.17 14.26 -34.95
C ASN A 95 -26.94 13.37 -35.96
N PRO A 96 -28.06 12.71 -35.60
CA PRO A 96 -28.69 11.70 -36.46
C PRO A 96 -29.21 12.25 -37.80
N ARG A 97 -29.75 13.48 -37.79
CA ARG A 97 -30.33 14.12 -38.98
C ARG A 97 -29.30 14.49 -40.04
N GLU A 98 -28.11 14.93 -39.61
CA GLU A 98 -27.02 15.29 -40.53
C GLU A 98 -26.23 14.04 -40.95
N ALA A 99 -26.13 13.04 -40.07
CA ALA A 99 -25.39 11.81 -40.32
C ALA A 99 -25.99 11.00 -41.48
N ASN A 100 -27.32 11.03 -41.65
CA ASN A 100 -28.04 10.32 -42.72
C ASN A 100 -27.49 8.90 -42.93
N LEU A 101 -27.53 8.09 -41.87
CA LEU A 101 -26.88 6.78 -41.81
C LEU A 101 -27.53 5.73 -42.73
N GLY A 102 -28.78 5.97 -43.15
CA GLY A 102 -29.55 5.04 -43.98
C GLY A 102 -30.11 3.84 -43.20
N GLY A 103 -30.57 2.82 -43.92
CA GLY A 103 -31.31 1.67 -43.35
C GLY A 103 -30.46 0.50 -42.85
N ILE A 104 -29.17 0.41 -43.21
CA ILE A 104 -28.27 -0.67 -42.75
C ILE A 104 -27.02 -0.06 -42.09
N PRO A 105 -26.92 -0.10 -40.74
CA PRO A 105 -25.81 0.50 -39.99
C PRO A 105 -24.57 -0.39 -39.97
N ASN A 106 -23.92 -0.60 -41.11
CA ASN A 106 -22.62 -1.28 -41.16
C ASN A 106 -21.46 -0.29 -40.89
N VAL A 107 -20.25 -0.81 -40.65
CA VAL A 107 -19.05 0.00 -40.33
C VAL A 107 -18.75 1.02 -41.42
N ILE A 108 -18.81 0.62 -42.70
CA ILE A 108 -18.56 1.51 -43.84
C ILE A 108 -19.60 2.65 -43.88
N SER A 109 -20.88 2.35 -43.69
CA SER A 109 -21.98 3.32 -43.64
C SER A 109 -21.81 4.30 -42.49
N LYS A 110 -21.42 3.82 -41.31
CA LYS A 110 -21.08 4.66 -40.15
C LYS A 110 -19.92 5.59 -40.48
N MET A 111 -18.84 5.08 -41.07
CA MET A 111 -17.69 5.91 -41.44
C MET A 111 -18.01 6.92 -42.53
N LYS A 112 -18.79 6.56 -43.54
CA LYS A 112 -19.30 7.50 -44.55
C LYS A 112 -20.12 8.61 -43.90
N ALA A 113 -20.98 8.28 -42.94
CA ALA A 113 -21.77 9.26 -42.20
C ALA A 113 -20.87 10.19 -41.36
N TYR A 114 -19.87 9.64 -40.70
CA TYR A 114 -18.89 10.39 -39.92
C TYR A 114 -18.11 11.39 -40.79
N VAL A 115 -17.58 10.95 -41.93
CA VAL A 115 -16.85 11.82 -42.86
C VAL A 115 -17.75 12.92 -43.41
N ARG A 116 -19.02 12.61 -43.74
CA ARG A 116 -20.02 13.61 -44.16
C ARG A 116 -20.28 14.66 -43.07
N LEU A 117 -20.39 14.24 -41.80
CA LEU A 117 -20.53 15.17 -40.66
C LEU A 117 -19.29 16.06 -40.47
N LEU A 118 -18.09 15.51 -40.67
CA LEU A 118 -16.87 16.30 -40.58
C LEU A 118 -16.78 17.32 -41.73
N ALA A 119 -17.18 16.93 -42.94
CA ALA A 119 -17.24 17.81 -44.09
C ALA A 119 -18.28 18.94 -43.88
N SER A 120 -19.49 18.63 -43.42
CA SER A 120 -20.54 19.64 -43.15
C SER A 120 -20.12 20.65 -42.09
N LYS A 121 -19.37 20.20 -41.07
CA LYS A 121 -18.83 21.04 -39.99
C LYS A 121 -17.52 21.76 -40.34
N LYS A 122 -17.03 21.63 -41.58
CA LYS A 122 -15.73 22.18 -42.03
C LYS A 122 -14.55 21.76 -41.14
N ARG A 123 -14.57 20.52 -40.67
CA ARG A 123 -13.53 19.92 -39.80
C ARG A 123 -12.65 18.91 -40.53
N LEU A 124 -12.94 18.61 -41.80
CA LEU A 124 -12.24 17.58 -42.56
C LEU A 124 -10.85 18.04 -43.05
N SER A 125 -10.70 19.29 -43.49
CA SER A 125 -9.41 19.86 -43.89
C SER A 125 -9.48 21.39 -43.82
N GLY A 126 -8.33 22.07 -43.89
CA GLY A 126 -8.28 23.53 -44.00
C GLY A 126 -8.91 24.05 -45.29
N ASP A 127 -9.22 25.34 -45.34
CA ASP A 127 -9.72 26.01 -46.54
C ASP A 127 -8.65 25.91 -47.65
N ASN A 128 -9.07 25.55 -48.88
CA ASN A 128 -8.25 25.40 -50.11
C ASN A 128 -7.49 24.08 -50.33
N VAL A 129 -8.02 22.95 -49.86
CA VAL A 129 -7.47 21.61 -50.18
C VAL A 129 -8.46 20.82 -51.05
N ASP A 130 -8.00 20.32 -52.19
CA ASP A 130 -8.80 19.48 -53.08
C ASP A 130 -8.81 18.03 -52.57
N LEU A 131 -10.00 17.57 -52.17
CA LEU A 131 -10.23 16.19 -51.74
C LEU A 131 -10.77 15.35 -52.89
N GLN A 132 -10.28 14.12 -53.03
CA GLN A 132 -10.76 13.22 -54.08
C GLN A 132 -12.14 12.65 -53.72
N ILE A 133 -13.13 12.95 -54.55
CA ILE A 133 -14.51 12.48 -54.39
C ILE A 133 -14.81 11.38 -55.42
N LEU A 134 -15.52 10.33 -54.99
CA LEU A 134 -16.10 9.29 -55.84
C LEU A 134 -17.60 9.19 -55.52
N GLY A 135 -18.44 9.68 -56.43
CA GLY A 135 -19.86 9.83 -56.15
C GLY A 135 -20.08 10.85 -55.02
N GLU A 136 -20.53 10.38 -53.86
CA GLU A 136 -20.72 11.19 -52.64
C GLU A 136 -19.64 10.92 -51.57
N ASP A 137 -18.71 10.00 -51.82
CA ASP A 137 -17.70 9.59 -50.85
C ASP A 137 -16.40 10.39 -51.02
N TYR A 138 -15.90 10.98 -49.93
CA TYR A 138 -14.50 11.42 -49.85
C TYR A 138 -13.60 10.18 -49.65
N VAL A 139 -13.12 9.62 -50.76
CA VAL A 139 -12.54 8.26 -50.83
C VAL A 139 -11.39 8.09 -49.86
N TRP A 140 -10.40 8.99 -49.89
CA TRP A 140 -9.20 8.85 -49.07
C TRP A 140 -9.45 9.16 -47.61
N ALA A 141 -10.33 10.12 -47.30
CA ALA A 141 -10.75 10.40 -45.93
C ALA A 141 -11.45 9.17 -45.32
N LEU A 142 -12.34 8.52 -46.08
CA LEU A 142 -13.00 7.28 -45.65
C LEU A 142 -12.00 6.17 -45.35
N VAL A 143 -11.03 5.94 -46.26
CA VAL A 143 -9.97 4.94 -46.06
C VAL A 143 -9.10 5.28 -44.84
N TYR A 144 -8.73 6.54 -44.67
CA TYR A 144 -7.95 6.99 -43.51
C TYR A 144 -8.68 6.77 -42.19
N TYR A 145 -9.96 7.14 -42.07
CA TYR A 145 -10.70 6.94 -40.82
C TYR A 145 -10.97 5.45 -40.54
N LEU A 146 -11.15 4.62 -41.57
CA LEU A 146 -11.17 3.16 -41.39
C LEU A 146 -9.81 2.63 -40.89
N LEU A 147 -8.68 3.14 -41.39
CA LEU A 147 -7.35 2.81 -40.83
C LEU A 147 -7.24 3.28 -39.37
N ARG A 148 -7.69 4.51 -39.08
CA ARG A 148 -7.63 5.13 -37.75
C ARG A 148 -8.39 4.38 -36.68
N THR A 149 -9.46 3.70 -37.07
CA THR A 149 -10.34 2.90 -36.22
C THR A 149 -10.02 1.40 -36.26
N GLY A 150 -9.00 0.98 -37.03
CA GLY A 150 -8.54 -0.41 -37.09
C GLY A 150 -9.37 -1.35 -37.98
N HIS A 151 -10.30 -0.81 -38.77
CA HIS A 151 -11.21 -1.55 -39.66
C HIS A 151 -10.57 -1.83 -41.03
N ILE A 152 -9.51 -2.65 -41.05
CA ILE A 152 -8.70 -2.89 -42.26
C ILE A 152 -9.44 -3.77 -43.28
N GLN A 153 -10.21 -4.74 -42.81
CA GLN A 153 -10.97 -5.63 -43.69
C GLN A 153 -12.01 -4.86 -44.50
N GLU A 154 -12.70 -3.93 -43.85
CA GLU A 154 -13.70 -3.05 -44.45
C GLU A 154 -13.10 -2.13 -45.52
N ILE A 155 -11.82 -1.77 -45.40
CA ILE A 155 -11.10 -1.05 -46.46
C ILE A 155 -10.95 -1.93 -47.69
N MET A 156 -10.55 -3.19 -47.53
CA MET A 156 -10.44 -4.11 -48.67
C MET A 156 -11.78 -4.30 -49.36
N ASP A 157 -12.85 -4.50 -48.59
CA ASP A 157 -14.21 -4.65 -49.13
C ASP A 157 -14.63 -3.40 -49.92
N TYR A 158 -14.35 -2.21 -49.39
CA TYR A 158 -14.63 -0.94 -50.07
C TYR A 158 -13.80 -0.75 -51.35
N VAL A 159 -12.50 -1.06 -51.32
CA VAL A 159 -11.61 -0.95 -52.49
C VAL A 159 -12.02 -1.95 -53.58
N ASN A 160 -12.37 -3.18 -53.21
CA ASN A 160 -12.81 -4.22 -54.14
C ASN A 160 -14.16 -3.88 -54.77
N ALA A 161 -15.13 -3.38 -53.99
CA ALA A 161 -16.42 -2.92 -54.50
C ALA A 161 -16.29 -1.77 -55.51
N ASN A 162 -15.24 -0.95 -55.38
CA ASN A 162 -14.96 0.21 -56.23
C ASN A 162 -13.71 0.01 -57.11
N ALA A 163 -13.35 -1.23 -57.47
CA ALA A 163 -12.08 -1.56 -58.09
C ALA A 163 -11.79 -0.80 -59.40
N VAL A 164 -12.81 -0.52 -60.22
CA VAL A 164 -12.67 0.24 -61.47
C VAL A 164 -12.27 1.70 -61.19
N ALA A 165 -12.92 2.33 -60.20
CA ALA A 165 -12.62 3.70 -59.80
C ALA A 165 -11.24 3.81 -59.13
N PHE A 166 -10.91 2.87 -58.22
CA PHE A 166 -9.57 2.82 -57.62
C PHE A 166 -8.49 2.60 -58.67
N ARG A 167 -8.71 1.75 -59.69
CA ARG A 167 -7.74 1.57 -60.78
C ARG A 167 -7.49 2.85 -61.57
N ALA A 168 -8.49 3.72 -61.71
CA ALA A 168 -8.37 5.01 -62.40
C ALA A 168 -7.66 6.07 -61.55
N ILE A 169 -7.94 6.12 -60.24
CA ILE A 169 -7.37 7.11 -59.30
C ILE A 169 -5.95 6.71 -58.85
N ASP A 170 -5.77 5.43 -58.51
CA ASP A 170 -4.53 4.85 -58.03
C ASP A 170 -4.42 3.35 -58.35
N ARG A 171 -3.74 3.05 -59.46
CA ARG A 171 -3.61 1.68 -59.98
C ARG A 171 -2.96 0.70 -58.99
N ASN A 172 -2.02 1.15 -58.15
CA ASN A 172 -1.20 0.26 -57.32
C ASN A 172 -1.73 0.13 -55.89
N PHE A 173 -2.56 1.07 -55.42
CA PHE A 173 -3.08 1.08 -54.06
C PHE A 173 -3.78 -0.22 -53.63
N SER A 174 -4.59 -0.81 -54.52
CA SER A 174 -5.30 -2.07 -54.25
C SER A 174 -4.34 -3.22 -53.91
N SER A 175 -3.17 -3.28 -54.55
CA SER A 175 -2.15 -4.28 -54.24
C SER A 175 -1.51 -4.05 -52.87
N TYR A 176 -1.26 -2.79 -52.50
CA TYR A 176 -0.66 -2.45 -51.20
C TYR A 176 -1.60 -2.80 -50.04
N ILE A 177 -2.88 -2.41 -50.12
CA ILE A 177 -3.82 -2.68 -49.03
C ILE A 177 -4.12 -4.17 -48.87
N THR A 178 -4.18 -4.92 -49.98
CA THR A 178 -4.41 -6.38 -49.94
C THR A 178 -3.29 -7.08 -49.19
N GLU A 179 -2.03 -6.75 -49.49
CA GLU A 179 -0.88 -7.34 -48.78
C GLU A 179 -0.82 -6.89 -47.32
N TYR A 180 -1.10 -5.60 -47.06
CA TYR A 180 -1.13 -5.05 -45.70
C TYR A 180 -2.15 -5.77 -44.80
N CYS A 181 -3.33 -6.10 -45.34
CA CYS A 181 -4.38 -6.79 -44.59
C CYS A 181 -4.07 -8.28 -44.39
N ASN A 182 -3.50 -8.95 -45.39
CA ASN A 182 -3.18 -10.38 -45.32
C ASN A 182 -1.96 -10.66 -44.43
N SER A 183 -1.14 -9.65 -44.16
CA SER A 183 0.06 -9.76 -43.32
C SER A 183 -0.29 -9.62 -41.84
N PRO A 184 0.03 -10.60 -40.97
CA PRO A 184 -0.27 -10.50 -39.53
C PRO A 184 0.51 -9.38 -38.83
N ASP A 185 1.70 -9.03 -39.36
CA ASP A 185 2.54 -7.93 -38.89
C ASP A 185 2.27 -6.63 -39.68
N ARG A 186 1.18 -6.57 -40.48
CA ARG A 186 0.81 -5.43 -41.34
C ARG A 186 1.94 -5.00 -42.30
N ARG A 187 2.75 -5.96 -42.77
CA ARG A 187 3.96 -5.73 -43.60
C ARG A 187 3.72 -5.94 -45.09
N LEU A 188 4.35 -5.09 -45.90
CA LEU A 188 4.47 -5.26 -47.34
C LEU A 188 5.73 -6.07 -47.68
N ARG A 189 5.69 -6.82 -48.78
CA ARG A 189 6.89 -7.46 -49.35
C ARG A 189 7.84 -6.41 -49.89
N ARG A 190 9.14 -6.73 -49.98
CA ARG A 190 10.20 -5.79 -50.37
C ARG A 190 9.89 -5.05 -51.68
N ASP A 191 9.45 -5.75 -52.72
CA ASP A 191 9.14 -5.13 -54.01
C ASP A 191 8.02 -4.08 -53.94
N LEU A 192 6.97 -4.35 -53.16
CA LEU A 192 5.87 -3.42 -52.94
C LEU A 192 6.27 -2.29 -52.01
N GLN A 193 7.12 -2.59 -51.02
CA GLN A 193 7.68 -1.63 -50.07
C GLN A 193 8.56 -0.58 -50.75
N ASP A 194 9.43 -1.00 -51.68
CA ASP A 194 10.26 -0.08 -52.46
C ASP A 194 9.40 0.74 -53.44
N ARG A 195 8.37 0.12 -54.05
CA ARG A 195 7.45 0.80 -54.97
C ARG A 195 6.63 1.88 -54.28
N ILE A 196 6.01 1.58 -53.13
CA ILE A 196 5.18 2.56 -52.40
C ILE A 196 6.04 3.72 -51.89
N ASN A 197 7.28 3.45 -51.44
CA ASN A 197 8.23 4.49 -51.04
C ASN A 197 8.62 5.41 -52.20
N ASN A 198 8.88 4.84 -53.38
CA ASN A 198 9.22 5.63 -54.56
C ASN A 198 8.04 6.50 -55.01
N GLU A 199 6.82 5.96 -55.05
CA GLU A 199 5.61 6.72 -55.36
C GLU A 199 5.37 7.85 -54.35
N TYR A 200 5.52 7.57 -53.05
CA TYR A 200 5.35 8.57 -51.99
C TYR A 200 6.35 9.72 -52.15
N ASN A 201 7.63 9.41 -52.31
CA ASN A 201 8.69 10.41 -52.45
C ASN A 201 8.56 11.22 -53.75
N GLN A 202 8.15 10.57 -54.85
CA GLN A 202 7.92 11.23 -56.12
C GLN A 202 6.78 12.26 -55.98
N ARG A 203 5.68 11.88 -55.33
CA ARG A 203 4.53 12.76 -55.09
C ARG A 203 4.90 13.93 -54.19
N LEU A 204 5.65 13.67 -53.10
CA LEU A 204 6.11 14.71 -52.17
C LEU A 204 7.03 15.75 -52.85
N ARG A 205 7.84 15.33 -53.83
CA ARG A 205 8.81 16.22 -54.49
C ARG A 205 8.25 16.97 -55.70
N ILE A 206 7.37 16.33 -56.48
CA ILE A 206 6.97 16.82 -57.81
C ILE A 206 5.62 17.53 -57.78
N ALA A 207 4.73 17.17 -56.86
CA ALA A 207 3.39 17.72 -56.88
C ALA A 207 3.36 19.18 -56.39
N PRO A 208 2.56 20.05 -57.02
CA PRO A 208 2.29 21.38 -56.51
C PRO A 208 1.73 21.34 -55.07
N GLU A 209 2.05 22.34 -54.26
CA GLU A 209 1.49 22.48 -52.90
C GLU A 209 -0.05 22.45 -52.95
N ASN A 210 -0.66 21.76 -51.98
CA ASN A 210 -2.11 21.58 -51.83
C ASN A 210 -2.86 20.89 -53.00
N SER A 211 -2.15 20.32 -53.98
CA SER A 211 -2.77 19.61 -55.11
C SER A 211 -3.02 18.12 -54.86
N ILE A 212 -2.37 17.54 -53.85
CA ILE A 212 -2.58 16.13 -53.45
C ILE A 212 -3.53 16.09 -52.26
N ASP A 213 -4.51 15.18 -52.34
CA ASP A 213 -5.35 14.83 -51.20
C ASP A 213 -4.48 14.41 -49.99
N PRO A 214 -4.54 15.14 -48.85
CA PRO A 214 -3.71 14.87 -47.68
C PRO A 214 -4.01 13.50 -47.05
N TYR A 215 -5.25 13.02 -47.15
CA TYR A 215 -5.63 11.71 -46.65
C TYR A 215 -5.02 10.59 -47.50
N ARG A 216 -4.79 10.82 -48.79
CA ARG A 216 -4.05 9.86 -49.65
C ARG A 216 -2.62 9.72 -49.17
N MET A 217 -1.95 10.85 -48.92
CA MET A 217 -0.57 10.84 -48.40
C MET A 217 -0.50 10.18 -47.02
N ALA A 218 -1.49 10.43 -46.15
CA ALA A 218 -1.59 9.76 -44.85
C ALA A 218 -1.74 8.23 -44.99
N CYS A 219 -2.64 7.75 -45.86
CA CYS A 219 -2.82 6.33 -46.13
C CYS A 219 -1.53 5.67 -46.63
N TYR A 220 -0.83 6.33 -47.55
CA TYR A 220 0.47 5.86 -48.06
C TYR A 220 1.53 5.78 -46.95
N LYS A 221 1.63 6.83 -46.12
CA LYS A 221 2.56 6.86 -44.98
C LYS A 221 2.27 5.72 -43.99
N ILE A 222 1.02 5.47 -43.66
CA ILE A 222 0.61 4.42 -42.71
C ILE A 222 0.85 3.01 -43.28
N ILE A 223 0.38 2.73 -44.50
CA ILE A 223 0.45 1.41 -45.12
C ILE A 223 1.90 1.06 -45.47
N GLY A 224 2.60 2.02 -46.08
CA GLY A 224 3.97 1.87 -46.56
C GLY A 224 5.05 2.24 -45.56
N ARG A 225 4.74 2.78 -44.37
CA ARG A 225 5.75 3.33 -43.45
C ARG A 225 6.69 4.32 -44.16
N CYS A 226 6.16 5.12 -45.07
CA CYS A 226 6.96 6.05 -45.85
C CYS A 226 7.45 7.21 -44.97
N ASP A 227 8.68 7.66 -45.19
CA ASP A 227 9.29 8.80 -44.47
C ASP A 227 9.20 8.72 -42.93
N LEU A 228 9.88 7.73 -42.34
CA LEU A 228 9.95 7.56 -40.87
C LEU A 228 10.76 8.66 -40.16
N LYS A 229 11.47 9.52 -40.90
CA LYS A 229 12.17 10.68 -40.35
C LYS A 229 11.18 11.74 -39.90
N SER A 230 10.17 12.05 -40.74
CA SER A 230 9.08 12.94 -40.39
C SER A 230 7.78 12.17 -40.13
N ARG A 231 7.50 11.87 -38.86
CA ARG A 231 6.32 11.08 -38.44
C ARG A 231 5.08 11.96 -38.14
N ASN A 232 4.90 13.03 -38.91
CA ASN A 232 3.72 13.89 -38.86
C ASN A 232 2.79 13.62 -40.06
N LEU A 233 1.51 13.98 -39.91
CA LEU A 233 0.54 14.03 -41.01
C LEU A 233 0.26 15.49 -41.34
N GLU A 234 0.64 15.91 -42.54
CA GLU A 234 0.40 17.26 -43.04
C GLU A 234 -0.97 17.35 -43.71
N GLY A 235 -1.69 18.46 -43.49
CA GLY A 235 -3.01 18.67 -44.10
C GLY A 235 -4.16 17.85 -43.50
N VAL A 236 -3.91 17.06 -42.45
CA VAL A 236 -4.93 16.32 -41.70
C VAL A 236 -5.03 16.86 -40.28
N ASN A 237 -6.25 17.22 -39.87
CA ASN A 237 -6.53 17.59 -38.49
C ASN A 237 -6.35 16.36 -37.59
N HIS A 238 -5.46 16.47 -36.60
CA HIS A 238 -5.15 15.38 -35.68
C HIS A 238 -5.11 15.86 -34.23
N SER A 239 -5.67 15.06 -33.32
CA SER A 239 -5.55 15.27 -31.87
C SER A 239 -4.23 14.72 -31.32
N VAL A 240 -4.02 14.86 -30.01
CA VAL A 240 -2.86 14.24 -29.34
C VAL A 240 -2.98 12.70 -29.38
N GLU A 241 -4.19 12.15 -29.24
CA GLU A 241 -4.46 10.72 -29.38
C GLU A 241 -4.13 10.22 -30.78
N ASP A 242 -4.48 10.99 -31.82
CA ASP A 242 -4.15 10.65 -33.21
C ASP A 242 -2.64 10.65 -33.45
N PHE A 243 -1.93 11.61 -32.85
CA PHE A 243 -0.47 11.65 -32.90
C PHE A 243 0.12 10.38 -32.27
N VAL A 244 -0.30 10.01 -31.06
CA VAL A 244 0.20 8.82 -30.34
C VAL A 244 -0.16 7.54 -31.11
N TRP A 245 -1.39 7.45 -31.63
CA TRP A 245 -1.82 6.34 -32.48
C TRP A 245 -0.94 6.18 -33.71
N LEU A 246 -0.59 7.28 -34.39
CA LEU A 246 0.29 7.24 -35.54
C LEU A 246 1.67 6.70 -35.17
N GLN A 247 2.25 7.14 -34.04
CA GLN A 247 3.54 6.62 -33.60
C GLN A 247 3.48 5.11 -33.32
N LEU A 248 2.40 4.63 -32.68
CA LEU A 248 2.18 3.21 -32.41
C LEU A 248 2.01 2.37 -33.69
N VAL A 249 1.24 2.85 -34.67
CA VAL A 249 1.00 2.14 -35.94
C VAL A 249 2.25 2.08 -36.82
N LEU A 250 3.08 3.13 -36.78
CA LEU A 250 4.35 3.15 -37.51
C LEU A 250 5.44 2.31 -36.84
N ALA A 251 5.37 2.10 -35.52
CA ALA A 251 6.31 1.28 -34.77
C ALA A 251 6.11 -0.21 -35.10
N ARG A 252 7.21 -0.91 -35.41
CA ARG A 252 7.19 -2.35 -35.66
C ARG A 252 8.42 -3.00 -35.05
N GLU A 253 8.21 -4.14 -34.40
CA GLU A 253 9.28 -4.97 -33.87
C GLU A 253 9.66 -6.02 -34.90
N SER A 254 10.92 -6.03 -35.31
CA SER A 254 11.44 -7.14 -36.09
C SER A 254 12.89 -7.51 -35.73
N SER A 255 13.36 -8.61 -36.31
CA SER A 255 14.73 -9.07 -36.08
C SER A 255 15.72 -8.02 -36.56
N ARG A 256 16.66 -7.65 -35.70
CA ARG A 256 17.77 -6.73 -36.01
C ARG A 256 18.61 -7.16 -37.22
N ILE A 257 18.47 -8.42 -37.67
CA ILE A 257 19.18 -8.99 -38.81
C ILE A 257 18.46 -8.65 -40.13
N ASP A 258 17.15 -8.45 -40.11
CA ASP A 258 16.30 -8.26 -41.31
C ASP A 258 15.98 -6.78 -41.59
N GLU A 259 16.36 -5.88 -40.69
CA GLU A 259 16.00 -4.45 -40.76
C GLU A 259 17.08 -3.60 -41.45
N ILE A 260 16.65 -2.86 -42.47
CA ILE A 260 17.43 -1.75 -43.01
C ILE A 260 17.39 -0.60 -42.01
N ALA A 261 18.56 -0.05 -41.65
CA ALA A 261 18.68 0.99 -40.63
C ALA A 261 17.80 2.25 -40.89
N SER A 262 17.46 2.56 -42.14
CA SER A 262 16.57 3.66 -42.50
C SER A 262 15.08 3.38 -42.24
N GLU A 263 14.70 2.12 -42.04
CA GLU A 263 13.33 1.65 -41.83
C GLU A 263 13.08 1.15 -40.38
N ALA A 264 14.12 1.22 -39.53
CA ALA A 264 14.09 0.82 -38.14
C ALA A 264 13.35 1.87 -37.29
N TYR A 265 12.21 1.46 -36.74
CA TYR A 265 11.45 2.26 -35.78
C TYR A 265 10.61 1.28 -34.95
N GLY A 266 11.10 0.94 -33.77
CA GLY A 266 10.49 -0.03 -32.86
C GLY A 266 9.86 0.62 -31.63
N LEU A 267 9.48 -0.21 -30.66
CA LEU A 267 8.92 0.23 -29.38
C LEU A 267 9.91 1.12 -28.61
N ALA A 268 11.20 0.80 -28.62
CA ALA A 268 12.21 1.60 -27.93
C ALA A 268 12.32 3.03 -28.48
N ASP A 269 12.25 3.21 -29.80
CA ASP A 269 12.30 4.52 -30.45
C ASP A 269 11.02 5.33 -30.19
N LEU A 270 9.87 4.64 -30.18
CA LEU A 270 8.60 5.20 -29.77
C LEU A 270 8.66 5.72 -28.33
N GLN A 271 9.13 4.90 -27.39
CA GLN A 271 9.25 5.27 -25.97
C GLN A 271 10.21 6.45 -25.77
N LYS A 272 11.31 6.51 -26.53
CA LYS A 272 12.20 7.68 -26.53
C LYS A 272 11.48 8.95 -27.01
N THR A 273 10.74 8.85 -28.11
CA THR A 273 9.92 9.96 -28.63
C THR A 273 8.91 10.42 -27.58
N MET A 274 8.25 9.48 -26.88
CA MET A 274 7.27 9.79 -25.84
C MET A 274 7.90 10.50 -24.64
N LYS A 275 9.12 10.12 -24.23
CA LYS A 275 9.87 10.83 -23.18
C LYS A 275 10.18 12.28 -23.57
N GLU A 276 10.62 12.50 -24.82
CA GLU A 276 10.90 13.86 -25.32
C GLU A 276 9.64 14.74 -25.33
N ILE A 277 8.50 14.16 -25.69
CA ILE A 277 7.19 14.83 -25.63
C ILE A 277 6.80 15.14 -24.19
N GLY A 278 6.94 14.17 -23.28
CA GLY A 278 6.75 14.35 -21.83
C GLY A 278 7.48 15.56 -21.29
N ASN A 279 8.79 15.63 -21.55
CA ASN A 279 9.64 16.69 -21.03
C ASN A 279 9.32 18.07 -21.60
N ARG A 280 8.82 18.14 -22.84
CA ARG A 280 8.45 19.40 -23.50
C ARG A 280 7.07 19.89 -23.11
N PHE A 281 6.09 19.00 -23.10
CA PHE A 281 4.67 19.35 -23.00
C PHE A 281 4.09 19.13 -21.62
N PHE A 282 4.62 18.22 -20.80
CA PHE A 282 4.00 17.81 -19.54
C PHE A 282 4.81 18.20 -18.30
N GLU A 283 6.14 18.20 -18.36
CA GLU A 283 6.99 18.56 -17.21
C GLU A 283 7.27 20.07 -17.08
N LYS A 284 7.27 20.82 -18.20
CA LYS A 284 7.72 22.22 -18.24
C LYS A 284 6.65 23.28 -18.55
N GLY A 285 5.37 22.89 -18.69
CA GLY A 285 4.31 23.86 -19.00
C GLY A 285 2.94 23.31 -19.42
N GLY A 286 2.61 22.06 -19.08
CA GLY A 286 1.42 21.37 -19.65
C GLY A 286 0.05 21.91 -19.26
N ALA A 287 -0.04 22.72 -18.20
CA ALA A 287 -1.30 23.34 -17.79
C ALA A 287 -1.88 24.28 -18.86
N GLU A 288 -1.04 24.85 -19.74
CA GLU A 288 -1.49 25.81 -20.77
C GLU A 288 -2.05 25.14 -22.04
N ILE A 289 -1.84 23.83 -22.24
CA ILE A 289 -2.19 23.12 -23.49
C ILE A 289 -3.48 22.29 -23.34
N GLY A 290 -4.12 22.32 -22.17
CA GLY A 290 -5.37 21.57 -21.92
C GLY A 290 -5.18 20.05 -21.83
N CYS A 291 -3.94 19.56 -21.81
CA CYS A 291 -3.63 18.14 -21.63
C CYS A 291 -3.51 17.82 -20.13
N SER A 292 -4.38 16.92 -19.64
CA SER A 292 -4.34 16.46 -18.24
C SER A 292 -3.12 15.57 -17.97
N PHE A 293 -2.60 15.58 -16.74
CA PHE A 293 -1.61 14.61 -16.27
C PHE A 293 -2.10 13.16 -16.50
N GLY A 294 -3.41 12.92 -16.41
CA GLY A 294 -4.02 11.61 -16.67
C GLY A 294 -3.88 11.16 -18.12
N SER A 295 -3.97 12.08 -19.09
CA SER A 295 -3.77 11.77 -20.51
C SER A 295 -2.33 11.32 -20.78
N PHE A 296 -1.34 11.96 -20.14
CA PHE A 296 0.06 11.54 -20.28
C PHE A 296 0.34 10.18 -19.65
N VAL A 297 -0.22 9.90 -18.47
CA VAL A 297 -0.16 8.56 -17.86
C VAL A 297 -0.77 7.53 -18.80
N PHE A 298 -1.95 7.80 -19.35
CA PHE A 298 -2.61 6.91 -20.31
C PHE A 298 -1.72 6.63 -21.53
N PHE A 299 -1.09 7.66 -22.12
CA PHE A 299 -0.19 7.46 -23.26
C PHE A 299 1.09 6.69 -22.90
N GLN A 300 1.66 6.92 -21.72
CA GLN A 300 2.81 6.13 -21.24
C GLN A 300 2.42 4.65 -21.09
N VAL A 301 1.24 4.35 -20.54
CA VAL A 301 0.73 2.98 -20.42
C VAL A 301 0.48 2.36 -21.79
N ALA A 302 -0.14 3.09 -22.73
CA ALA A 302 -0.37 2.62 -24.09
C ALA A 302 0.93 2.31 -24.85
N CYS A 303 2.02 3.03 -24.54
CA CYS A 303 3.36 2.82 -25.09
C CYS A 303 4.22 1.82 -24.26
N GLY A 304 3.66 1.17 -23.24
CA GLY A 304 4.37 0.19 -22.40
C GLY A 304 5.48 0.79 -21.53
N MET A 305 5.38 2.05 -21.16
CA MET A 305 6.26 2.74 -20.20
C MET A 305 5.67 2.67 -18.79
N PHE A 306 5.47 1.46 -18.28
CA PHE A 306 4.70 1.19 -17.07
C PHE A 306 5.34 1.81 -15.82
N GLU A 307 6.65 1.62 -15.63
CA GLU A 307 7.37 2.15 -14.48
C GLU A 307 7.37 3.68 -14.47
N GLN A 308 7.61 4.31 -15.63
CA GLN A 308 7.55 5.77 -15.72
C GLN A 308 6.14 6.32 -15.52
N ALA A 309 5.11 5.61 -15.98
CA ALA A 309 3.71 6.01 -15.79
C ALA A 309 3.34 6.05 -14.30
N VAL A 310 3.70 5.01 -13.54
CA VAL A 310 3.49 4.96 -12.08
C VAL A 310 4.25 6.08 -11.39
N ALA A 311 5.54 6.24 -11.71
CA ALA A 311 6.39 7.27 -11.11
C ALA A 311 5.89 8.70 -11.39
N TYR A 312 5.39 8.94 -12.61
CA TYR A 312 4.82 10.24 -13.00
C TYR A 312 3.47 10.50 -12.32
N LEU A 313 2.61 9.48 -12.14
CA LEU A 313 1.31 9.65 -11.50
C LEU A 313 1.43 9.92 -9.99
N TYR A 314 2.44 9.35 -9.33
CA TYR A 314 2.59 9.36 -7.87
C TYR A 314 2.52 10.76 -7.22
N PRO A 315 3.17 11.82 -7.73
CA PRO A 315 3.07 13.16 -7.16
C PRO A 315 1.70 13.84 -7.32
N PHE A 316 0.90 13.41 -8.31
CA PHE A 316 -0.43 14.00 -8.57
C PHE A 316 -1.55 13.23 -7.84
N SER A 317 -1.48 11.90 -7.84
CA SER A 317 -2.40 11.01 -7.13
C SER A 317 -1.67 9.75 -6.72
N TYR A 318 -1.12 9.76 -5.50
CA TYR A 318 -0.38 8.61 -4.97
C TYR A 318 -1.26 7.38 -4.79
N THR A 319 -2.53 7.56 -4.39
CA THR A 319 -3.52 6.48 -4.27
C THR A 319 -3.74 5.77 -5.60
N ASP A 320 -3.98 6.52 -6.68
CA ASP A 320 -4.18 5.93 -8.00
C ASP A 320 -2.89 5.30 -8.53
N ALA A 321 -1.73 5.91 -8.25
CA ALA A 321 -0.43 5.35 -8.64
C ALA A 321 -0.16 3.99 -7.97
N VAL A 322 -0.49 3.85 -6.67
CA VAL A 322 -0.35 2.58 -5.93
C VAL A 322 -1.24 1.51 -6.56
N HIS A 323 -2.52 1.81 -6.80
CA HIS A 323 -3.46 0.82 -7.36
C HIS A 323 -3.14 0.48 -8.83
N LEU A 324 -2.66 1.45 -9.61
CA LEU A 324 -2.17 1.22 -10.96
C LEU A 324 -0.92 0.32 -10.95
N ALA A 325 0.00 0.54 -10.01
CA ALA A 325 1.17 -0.32 -9.82
C ALA A 325 0.76 -1.75 -9.45
N ILE A 326 -0.17 -1.92 -8.51
CA ILE A 326 -0.71 -3.25 -8.13
C ILE A 326 -1.29 -3.97 -9.34
N ALA A 327 -2.10 -3.28 -10.15
CA ALA A 327 -2.71 -3.88 -11.33
C ALA A 327 -1.66 -4.30 -12.37
N MET A 328 -0.64 -3.47 -12.61
CA MET A 328 0.45 -3.80 -13.53
C MET A 328 1.32 -4.97 -13.04
N ASP A 329 1.61 -4.98 -11.74
CA ASP A 329 2.39 -6.01 -11.07
C ASP A 329 1.67 -7.37 -11.10
N PHE A 330 0.35 -7.38 -10.87
CA PHE A 330 -0.48 -8.58 -10.98
C PHE A 330 -0.40 -9.27 -12.35
N TYR A 331 -0.25 -8.49 -13.43
CA TYR A 331 -0.07 -9.01 -14.79
C TYR A 331 1.40 -9.25 -15.18
N GLY A 332 2.36 -9.02 -14.27
CA GLY A 332 3.79 -9.15 -14.54
C GLY A 332 4.34 -8.09 -15.52
N LEU A 333 3.67 -6.93 -15.61
CA LEU A 333 4.07 -5.83 -16.50
C LEU A 333 5.02 -4.84 -15.83
N LEU A 334 5.04 -4.81 -14.49
CA LEU A 334 5.86 -3.88 -13.72
C LEU A 334 7.19 -4.52 -13.36
N ARG A 335 8.30 -3.86 -13.65
CA ARG A 335 9.60 -4.27 -13.13
C ARG A 335 9.81 -3.74 -11.73
N VAL A 336 10.00 -4.66 -10.79
CA VAL A 336 10.26 -4.32 -9.39
C VAL A 336 11.75 -4.34 -9.08
N SER A 337 12.21 -3.37 -8.28
CA SER A 337 13.60 -3.30 -7.81
C SER A 337 13.87 -4.33 -6.70
N ASP A 338 15.11 -4.83 -6.65
CA ASP A 338 15.56 -5.68 -5.53
C ASP A 338 15.56 -4.88 -4.22
N PRO A 339 14.82 -5.30 -3.17
CA PRO A 339 14.72 -4.57 -1.91
C PRO A 339 16.06 -4.31 -1.22
N ASN A 340 17.05 -5.18 -1.43
CA ASN A 340 18.37 -5.06 -0.79
C ASN A 340 19.29 -4.06 -1.48
N LEU A 341 19.03 -3.79 -2.76
CA LEU A 341 19.85 -2.90 -3.60
C LEU A 341 19.14 -1.58 -3.91
N ALA A 342 17.82 -1.54 -3.77
CA ALA A 342 17.02 -0.37 -4.05
C ALA A 342 17.32 0.76 -3.06
N GLY A 343 17.55 1.96 -3.59
CA GLY A 343 17.64 3.18 -2.80
C GLY A 343 16.28 3.65 -2.29
N GLU A 344 16.23 4.89 -1.82
CA GLU A 344 14.99 5.49 -1.30
C GLU A 344 14.01 5.95 -2.38
N ASP A 345 14.49 6.07 -3.61
CA ASP A 345 13.72 6.60 -4.71
C ASP A 345 12.64 5.61 -5.19
N LEU A 346 11.47 6.16 -5.53
CA LEU A 346 10.36 5.41 -6.12
C LEU A 346 10.76 4.73 -7.43
N LEU A 347 11.43 5.48 -8.31
CA LEU A 347 11.90 5.06 -9.61
C LEU A 347 13.42 4.94 -9.59
N SER A 348 13.93 3.78 -9.97
CA SER A 348 15.37 3.54 -10.14
C SER A 348 15.65 2.85 -11.47
N TRP A 349 16.94 2.58 -11.75
CA TRP A 349 17.37 1.98 -13.00
C TRP A 349 18.27 0.77 -12.76
N THR A 350 18.06 -0.25 -13.58
CA THR A 350 18.95 -1.41 -13.66
C THR A 350 20.29 -1.03 -14.30
N THR A 351 21.29 -1.91 -14.19
CA THR A 351 22.59 -1.77 -14.89
C THR A 351 22.49 -1.73 -16.42
N ARG A 352 21.34 -2.11 -16.97
CA ARG A 352 21.01 -2.04 -18.41
C ARG A 352 20.13 -0.83 -18.75
N GLU A 353 20.08 0.17 -17.87
CA GLU A 353 19.29 1.41 -18.02
C GLU A 353 17.77 1.20 -18.18
N ASN A 354 17.26 0.04 -17.79
CA ASN A 354 15.82 -0.18 -17.74
C ASN A 354 15.25 0.35 -16.42
N PRO A 355 14.08 1.01 -16.44
CA PRO A 355 13.41 1.51 -15.25
C PRO A 355 12.90 0.36 -14.36
N GLN A 356 12.80 0.61 -13.07
CA GLN A 356 12.22 -0.31 -12.08
C GLN A 356 11.59 0.49 -10.93
N ILE A 357 10.52 -0.03 -10.33
CA ILE A 357 9.79 0.58 -9.22
C ILE A 357 10.09 -0.13 -7.90
N ASN A 358 10.27 0.64 -6.83
CA ASN A 358 10.38 0.10 -5.47
C ASN A 358 8.98 -0.26 -4.91
N PHE A 359 8.39 -1.31 -5.46
CA PHE A 359 7.00 -1.71 -5.19
C PHE A 359 6.73 -2.00 -3.72
N GLY A 360 7.60 -2.77 -3.05
CA GLY A 360 7.45 -3.07 -1.64
C GLY A 360 7.42 -1.82 -0.75
N ARG A 361 8.25 -0.81 -1.08
CA ARG A 361 8.24 0.48 -0.39
C ARG A 361 6.98 1.29 -0.70
N VAL A 362 6.51 1.30 -1.95
CA VAL A 362 5.24 1.96 -2.34
C VAL A 362 4.08 1.45 -1.49
N ILE A 363 3.96 0.13 -1.36
CA ILE A 363 2.91 -0.51 -0.56
C ILE A 363 3.11 -0.21 0.94
N GLY A 364 4.35 -0.33 1.45
CA GLY A 364 4.66 -0.03 2.85
C GLY A 364 4.34 1.42 3.25
N TYR A 365 4.68 2.39 2.41
CA TYR A 365 4.35 3.79 2.65
C TYR A 365 2.86 4.08 2.53
N TYR A 366 2.17 3.45 1.58
CA TYR A 366 0.73 3.60 1.42
C TYR A 366 -0.05 3.09 2.64
N THR A 367 0.35 1.94 3.18
CA THR A 367 -0.32 1.35 4.36
C THR A 367 -0.10 2.15 5.64
N ARG A 368 0.95 2.96 5.75
CA ARG A 368 1.20 3.82 6.93
C ARG A 368 0.05 4.77 7.23
N ASP A 369 -0.68 5.22 6.23
CA ASP A 369 -1.79 6.17 6.38
C ASP A 369 -2.95 5.58 7.22
N PHE A 370 -3.12 4.26 7.23
CA PHE A 370 -4.27 3.61 7.87
C PHE A 370 -3.94 2.38 8.72
N ARG A 371 -2.70 1.86 8.73
CA ARG A 371 -2.35 0.62 9.46
C ARG A 371 -2.58 0.68 10.97
N ALA A 372 -2.57 1.86 11.57
CA ALA A 372 -2.88 2.06 12.99
C ALA A 372 -4.39 2.01 13.29
N ALA A 373 -5.25 2.32 12.31
CA ALA A 373 -6.69 2.33 12.48
C ALA A 373 -7.36 1.06 11.92
N ASN A 374 -6.74 0.43 10.92
CA ASN A 374 -7.23 -0.78 10.27
C ASN A 374 -6.05 -1.68 9.85
N ALA A 375 -5.58 -2.49 10.80
CA ALA A 375 -4.46 -3.41 10.56
C ALA A 375 -4.84 -4.54 9.59
N ALA A 376 -6.11 -4.98 9.59
CA ALA A 376 -6.58 -6.02 8.66
C ALA A 376 -6.44 -5.59 7.19
N ALA A 377 -6.86 -4.39 6.84
CA ALA A 377 -6.67 -3.86 5.48
C ALA A 377 -5.18 -3.73 5.14
N ALA A 378 -4.34 -3.32 6.10
CA ALA A 378 -2.89 -3.22 5.86
C ALA A 378 -2.27 -4.58 5.52
N VAL A 379 -2.73 -5.67 6.13
CA VAL A 379 -2.31 -7.03 5.77
C VAL A 379 -2.64 -7.33 4.30
N ASP A 380 -3.86 -7.04 3.85
CA ASP A 380 -4.27 -7.31 2.46
C ASP A 380 -3.35 -6.61 1.44
N TYR A 381 -2.91 -5.37 1.73
CA TYR A 381 -1.95 -4.67 0.88
C TYR A 381 -0.53 -5.24 0.98
N LEU A 382 -0.01 -5.49 2.19
CA LEU A 382 1.36 -5.99 2.39
C LEU A 382 1.58 -7.38 1.77
N VAL A 383 0.54 -8.22 1.74
CA VAL A 383 0.57 -9.52 1.08
C VAL A 383 0.83 -9.40 -0.43
N LEU A 384 0.43 -8.29 -1.06
CA LEU A 384 0.65 -8.06 -2.49
C LEU A 384 2.13 -7.92 -2.86
N ILE A 385 3.03 -7.65 -1.90
CA ILE A 385 4.49 -7.69 -2.14
C ILE A 385 4.90 -9.05 -2.73
N CYS A 386 4.22 -10.13 -2.32
CA CYS A 386 4.46 -11.49 -2.81
C CYS A 386 3.87 -11.77 -4.21
N LEU A 387 3.28 -10.79 -4.91
CA LEU A 387 3.02 -10.92 -6.35
C LEU A 387 4.32 -11.20 -7.12
N ASN A 388 5.43 -10.63 -6.65
CA ASN A 388 6.76 -10.75 -7.24
C ASN A 388 7.56 -11.97 -6.76
N LYS A 389 6.92 -12.96 -6.12
CA LYS A 389 7.60 -14.17 -5.64
C LYS A 389 8.09 -15.09 -6.75
N ASP A 390 7.54 -14.93 -7.96
CA ASP A 390 7.87 -15.70 -9.16
C ASP A 390 9.13 -15.19 -9.88
N ILE A 391 9.69 -14.04 -9.46
CA ILE A 391 10.97 -13.53 -9.97
C ILE A 391 12.07 -14.57 -9.71
N PRO A 392 12.80 -15.01 -10.75
CA PRO A 392 13.76 -16.09 -10.61
C PRO A 392 14.98 -15.71 -9.77
N GLY A 393 15.49 -16.68 -9.01
CA GLY A 393 16.72 -16.53 -8.23
C GLY A 393 16.52 -15.78 -6.91
N GLN A 394 17.52 -14.98 -6.51
CA GLN A 394 17.49 -14.25 -5.24
C GLN A 394 16.45 -13.14 -5.21
N GLY A 395 16.03 -12.59 -6.36
CA GLY A 395 15.05 -11.50 -6.43
C GLY A 395 13.71 -11.88 -5.80
N GLY A 396 13.13 -13.02 -6.16
CA GLY A 396 11.85 -13.49 -5.58
C GLY A 396 11.95 -13.79 -4.09
N ILE A 397 13.07 -14.39 -3.64
CA ILE A 397 13.32 -14.69 -2.22
C ILE A 397 13.39 -13.39 -1.41
N SER A 398 14.06 -12.37 -1.92
CA SER A 398 14.12 -11.04 -1.28
C SER A 398 12.72 -10.41 -1.15
N GLN A 399 11.84 -10.56 -2.15
CA GLN A 399 10.47 -10.04 -2.07
C GLN A 399 9.63 -10.76 -1.03
N ILE A 400 9.74 -12.09 -0.94
CA ILE A 400 9.08 -12.88 0.10
C ILE A 400 9.55 -12.44 1.49
N THR A 401 10.87 -12.31 1.66
CA THR A 401 11.47 -11.87 2.92
C THR A 401 10.99 -10.47 3.31
N LEU A 402 10.93 -9.53 2.35
CA LEU A 402 10.41 -8.18 2.57
C LEU A 402 8.94 -8.20 3.02
N CYS A 403 8.10 -9.02 2.38
CA CYS A 403 6.69 -9.18 2.78
C CYS A 403 6.58 -9.69 4.22
N HIS A 404 7.36 -10.71 4.57
CA HIS A 404 7.39 -11.31 5.91
C HIS A 404 7.87 -10.34 6.97
N ASP A 405 8.91 -9.56 6.68
CA ASP A 405 9.43 -8.53 7.57
C ASP A 405 8.43 -7.39 7.77
N ALA A 406 7.75 -6.95 6.71
CA ALA A 406 6.72 -5.91 6.80
C ALA A 406 5.49 -6.37 7.61
N LEU A 407 5.05 -7.63 7.44
CA LEU A 407 3.98 -8.21 8.27
C LEU A 407 4.41 -8.33 9.72
N ARG A 408 5.67 -8.71 9.99
CA ARG A 408 6.23 -8.75 11.34
C ARG A 408 6.24 -7.38 11.99
N GLU A 409 6.71 -6.34 11.28
CA GLU A 409 6.69 -4.96 11.77
C GLU A 409 5.26 -4.53 12.11
N LEU A 410 4.29 -4.80 11.23
CA LEU A 410 2.88 -4.47 11.45
C LEU A 410 2.33 -5.12 12.72
N VAL A 411 2.62 -6.39 12.96
CA VAL A 411 2.18 -7.11 14.16
C VAL A 411 2.76 -6.48 15.43
N LEU A 412 4.06 -6.16 15.42
CA LEU A 412 4.75 -5.59 16.57
C LEU A 412 4.32 -4.14 16.87
N GLU A 413 4.00 -3.35 15.84
CA GLU A 413 3.59 -1.95 15.96
C GLU A 413 2.12 -1.78 16.35
N SER A 414 1.22 -2.53 15.69
CA SER A 414 -0.24 -2.42 15.93
C SER A 414 -0.66 -3.05 17.25
N LYS A 415 0.04 -4.11 17.69
CA LYS A 415 -0.31 -4.94 18.85
C LYS A 415 -1.71 -5.56 18.78
N GLU A 416 -2.29 -5.67 17.58
CA GLU A 416 -3.59 -6.32 17.37
C GLU A 416 -3.42 -7.84 17.17
N PHE A 417 -2.80 -8.52 18.14
CA PHE A 417 -2.41 -9.94 17.99
C PHE A 417 -3.60 -10.87 17.77
N ALA A 418 -4.73 -10.64 18.46
CA ALA A 418 -5.92 -11.46 18.31
C ALA A 418 -6.48 -11.39 16.88
N LEU A 419 -6.45 -10.22 16.26
CA LEU A 419 -6.90 -10.02 14.87
C LEU A 419 -5.89 -10.59 13.87
N LEU A 420 -4.60 -10.29 14.06
CA LEU A 420 -3.57 -10.59 13.06
C LEU A 420 -3.07 -12.04 13.12
N LEU A 421 -2.85 -12.56 14.34
CA LEU A 421 -2.29 -13.90 14.57
C LEU A 421 -3.38 -14.93 14.93
N GLY A 422 -4.50 -14.48 15.49
CA GLY A 422 -5.61 -15.33 15.92
C GLY A 422 -5.78 -15.37 17.44
N ASP A 423 -6.91 -15.92 17.89
CA ASP A 423 -7.29 -15.99 19.31
C ASP A 423 -7.66 -17.42 19.72
N LEU A 424 -7.56 -17.73 21.00
CA LEU A 424 -7.99 -18.99 21.59
C LEU A 424 -9.38 -18.82 22.20
N ARG A 425 -10.36 -19.57 21.68
CA ARG A 425 -11.69 -19.64 22.27
C ARG A 425 -11.65 -20.40 23.59
N PHE A 426 -12.64 -20.15 24.45
CA PHE A 426 -12.79 -20.83 25.75
C PHE A 426 -12.94 -22.35 25.63
N ASN A 427 -13.46 -22.85 24.50
CA ASN A 427 -13.56 -24.28 24.19
C ASN A 427 -12.22 -24.93 23.78
N GLY A 428 -11.13 -24.16 23.74
CA GLY A 428 -9.80 -24.63 23.34
C GLY A 428 -9.57 -24.64 21.83
N GLU A 429 -10.57 -24.25 21.02
CA GLU A 429 -10.41 -24.13 19.58
C GLU A 429 -9.72 -22.81 19.21
N ARG A 430 -8.73 -22.89 18.32
CA ARG A 430 -7.97 -21.73 17.85
C ARG A 430 -8.67 -21.08 16.67
N GLN A 431 -9.05 -19.82 16.81
CA GLN A 431 -9.51 -18.98 15.71
C GLN A 431 -8.29 -18.44 14.96
N ARG A 432 -8.32 -18.56 13.63
CA ARG A 432 -7.24 -18.09 12.76
C ARG A 432 -7.25 -16.56 12.68
N GLY A 433 -6.07 -15.97 12.61
CA GLY A 433 -5.90 -14.54 12.35
C GLY A 433 -5.85 -14.23 10.86
N VAL A 434 -6.00 -12.95 10.51
CA VAL A 434 -6.03 -12.48 9.11
C VAL A 434 -4.78 -12.88 8.33
N ILE A 435 -3.59 -12.89 8.96
CA ILE A 435 -2.34 -13.28 8.30
C ILE A 435 -2.36 -14.77 7.93
N GLU A 436 -2.89 -15.62 8.81
CA GLU A 436 -3.00 -17.06 8.58
C GLU A 436 -4.02 -17.39 7.48
N GLU A 437 -5.10 -16.62 7.38
CA GLU A 437 -6.06 -16.76 6.27
C GLU A 437 -5.43 -16.47 4.90
N ARG A 438 -4.41 -15.61 4.85
CA ARG A 438 -3.70 -15.21 3.61
C ARG A 438 -2.42 -16.01 3.37
N ILE A 439 -2.17 -17.08 4.12
CA ILE A 439 -0.87 -17.76 4.11
C ILE A 439 -0.43 -18.31 2.75
N ASN A 440 -1.39 -18.77 1.95
CA ASN A 440 -1.13 -19.31 0.61
C ASN A 440 -0.55 -18.25 -0.35
N LEU A 441 -0.76 -16.97 -0.07
CA LEU A 441 -0.31 -15.87 -0.91
C LEU A 441 1.14 -15.49 -0.60
N ILE A 442 1.56 -15.59 0.66
CA ILE A 442 2.87 -15.12 1.15
C ILE A 442 4.03 -16.11 0.97
N GLY A 443 3.84 -17.20 0.22
CA GLY A 443 4.94 -18.09 -0.16
C GLY A 443 5.54 -18.89 1.00
N LEU A 444 4.77 -19.15 2.05
CA LEU A 444 5.16 -20.03 3.14
C LEU A 444 4.69 -21.46 2.86
N GLU A 445 5.62 -22.42 2.87
CA GLU A 445 5.30 -23.86 2.78
C GLU A 445 4.85 -24.41 4.14
N GLU A 446 5.42 -23.91 5.24
CA GLU A 446 5.15 -24.39 6.60
C GLU A 446 4.56 -23.29 7.48
N THR A 447 3.29 -23.45 7.85
CA THR A 447 2.46 -22.48 8.59
C THR A 447 3.00 -22.17 9.98
N THR A 448 3.62 -23.17 10.61
CA THR A 448 3.92 -23.16 12.04
C THR A 448 5.16 -22.35 12.38
N ASP A 449 6.21 -22.36 11.56
CA ASP A 449 7.50 -21.81 12.00
C ASP A 449 7.53 -20.28 11.96
N PHE A 450 6.98 -19.67 10.90
CA PHE A 450 6.86 -18.21 10.79
C PHE A 450 5.94 -17.63 11.86
N MET A 451 4.72 -18.18 11.99
CA MET A 451 3.74 -17.72 12.97
C MET A 451 4.26 -17.93 14.39
N ARG A 452 4.93 -19.06 14.67
CA ARG A 452 5.57 -19.33 15.96
C ARG A 452 6.70 -18.35 16.24
N THR A 453 7.55 -18.03 15.26
CA THR A 453 8.65 -17.08 15.44
C THR A 453 8.13 -15.68 15.76
N ILE A 454 7.12 -15.19 15.03
CA ILE A 454 6.49 -13.90 15.31
C ILE A 454 5.81 -13.93 16.69
N THR A 455 5.07 -15.00 16.99
CA THR A 455 4.37 -15.14 18.28
C THR A 455 5.36 -15.19 19.44
N ILE A 456 6.49 -15.89 19.31
CA ILE A 456 7.54 -15.93 20.34
C ILE A 456 8.19 -14.55 20.51
N GLN A 457 8.52 -13.87 19.41
CA GLN A 457 9.12 -12.53 19.48
C GLN A 457 8.18 -11.50 20.11
N ALA A 458 6.89 -11.52 19.73
CA ALA A 458 5.87 -10.70 20.37
C ALA A 458 5.70 -11.05 21.86
N ALA A 459 5.58 -12.35 22.19
CA ALA A 459 5.38 -12.82 23.55
C ALA A 459 6.58 -12.50 24.46
N THR A 460 7.83 -12.62 23.98
CA THR A 460 9.01 -12.35 24.82
C THR A 460 9.09 -10.88 25.27
N GLY A 461 8.67 -9.93 24.43
CA GLY A 461 8.59 -8.52 24.81
C GLY A 461 7.40 -8.20 25.72
N GLU A 462 6.27 -8.89 25.53
CA GLU A 462 5.02 -8.63 26.26
C GLU A 462 4.86 -9.41 27.56
N VAL A 463 5.42 -10.61 27.71
CA VAL A 463 5.28 -11.39 28.95
C VAL A 463 5.87 -10.63 30.13
N ASP A 464 7.04 -10.01 29.98
CA ASP A 464 7.65 -9.27 31.09
C ASP A 464 6.92 -7.96 31.41
N THR A 465 6.39 -7.25 30.40
CA THR A 465 5.61 -6.02 30.61
C THR A 465 4.20 -6.31 31.14
N THR A 466 3.53 -7.33 30.60
CA THR A 466 2.20 -7.81 31.03
C THR A 466 2.28 -8.39 32.44
N MET A 467 3.31 -9.17 32.77
CA MET A 467 3.46 -9.73 34.12
C MET A 467 3.72 -8.62 35.16
N ARG A 468 4.51 -7.59 34.81
CA ARG A 468 4.70 -6.41 35.67
C ARG A 468 3.42 -5.60 35.83
N LEU A 469 2.66 -5.39 34.76
CA LEU A 469 1.39 -4.69 34.79
C LEU A 469 0.33 -5.47 35.58
N LEU A 470 0.21 -6.78 35.35
CA LEU A 470 -0.74 -7.65 36.05
C LEU A 470 -0.45 -7.67 37.55
N ASN A 471 0.80 -7.88 37.97
CA ASN A 471 1.17 -7.80 39.39
C ASN A 471 0.84 -6.43 40.00
N ARG A 472 1.05 -5.35 39.25
CA ARG A 472 0.70 -3.99 39.68
C ARG A 472 -0.80 -3.80 39.84
N VAL A 473 -1.60 -4.13 38.83
CA VAL A 473 -3.06 -3.99 38.85
C VAL A 473 -3.69 -4.88 39.91
N CYS A 474 -3.19 -6.12 40.07
CA CYS A 474 -3.59 -7.02 41.14
C CYS A 474 -3.29 -6.44 42.52
N GLY A 475 -2.10 -5.83 42.70
CA GLY A 475 -1.73 -5.15 43.93
C GLY A 475 -2.59 -3.92 44.21
N GLU A 476 -2.86 -3.10 43.20
CA GLU A 476 -3.74 -1.92 43.31
C GLU A 476 -5.18 -2.36 43.68
N PHE A 477 -5.73 -3.39 43.02
CA PHE A 477 -7.04 -3.97 43.32
C PHE A 477 -7.16 -4.46 44.78
N LEU A 478 -6.14 -5.16 45.28
CA LEU A 478 -6.10 -5.68 46.65
C LEU A 478 -5.78 -4.61 47.70
N SER A 479 -5.18 -3.48 47.30
CA SER A 479 -4.91 -2.33 48.17
C SER A 479 -6.14 -1.46 48.44
N VAL A 480 -7.28 -1.72 47.80
CA VAL A 480 -8.55 -1.04 48.09
C VAL A 480 -9.15 -1.57 49.42
N PRO A 481 -9.44 -0.71 50.42
CA PRO A 481 -10.09 -1.11 51.66
C PRO A 481 -11.45 -1.78 51.44
N ILE A 482 -11.85 -2.65 52.38
CA ILE A 482 -13.13 -3.35 52.34
C ILE A 482 -14.27 -2.31 52.44
N GLY A 483 -15.21 -2.33 51.47
CA GLY A 483 -16.37 -1.42 51.42
C GLY A 483 -16.28 -0.27 50.41
N GLN A 484 -15.20 -0.15 49.63
CA GLN A 484 -15.07 0.82 48.53
C GLN A 484 -15.21 0.15 47.15
N GLU A 485 -15.65 0.93 46.15
CA GLU A 485 -15.86 0.46 44.78
C GLU A 485 -14.53 0.03 44.13
N GLN A 486 -14.53 -1.16 43.53
CA GLN A 486 -13.33 -1.79 42.99
C GLN A 486 -13.01 -1.26 41.58
N LEU A 487 -11.72 -1.06 41.30
CA LEU A 487 -11.21 -0.81 39.95
C LEU A 487 -11.39 -2.07 39.10
N ARG A 488 -12.23 -2.01 38.06
CA ARG A 488 -12.39 -3.06 37.05
C ARG A 488 -11.45 -2.81 35.88
N LEU A 489 -10.95 -3.88 35.26
CA LEU A 489 -10.20 -3.77 34.02
C LEU A 489 -11.13 -3.27 32.92
N GLU A 490 -10.70 -2.27 32.14
CA GLU A 490 -11.40 -1.95 30.90
C GLU A 490 -11.13 -3.07 29.89
N PRO A 491 -12.16 -3.72 29.32
CA PRO A 491 -11.95 -4.76 28.32
C PRO A 491 -11.25 -4.15 27.10
N THR A 492 -10.12 -4.73 26.71
CA THR A 492 -9.48 -4.39 25.44
C THR A 492 -10.44 -4.74 24.32
N LYS A 493 -10.69 -3.78 23.42
CA LYS A 493 -11.69 -3.84 22.35
C LYS A 493 -11.76 -5.25 21.76
N SER A 494 -12.80 -6.00 22.14
CA SER A 494 -13.14 -7.24 21.47
C SER A 494 -13.56 -6.90 20.04
N ASN A 495 -13.21 -7.80 19.14
CA ASN A 495 -13.36 -7.67 17.70
C ASN A 495 -14.74 -7.10 17.31
N ALA A 496 -14.81 -5.81 16.96
CA ALA A 496 -16.06 -5.10 16.68
C ALA A 496 -16.68 -5.44 15.31
N GLN A 497 -16.22 -6.52 14.66
CA GLN A 497 -16.73 -7.05 13.38
C GLN A 497 -17.19 -8.51 13.48
N ALA A 498 -17.58 -8.98 14.67
CA ALA A 498 -18.43 -10.16 14.77
C ALA A 498 -19.90 -9.71 14.78
N ASP A 499 -20.66 -10.15 13.76
CA ASP A 499 -22.08 -9.90 13.59
C ASP A 499 -22.90 -10.03 14.88
N GLN A 500 -23.91 -9.16 15.01
CA GLN A 500 -24.91 -9.12 16.09
C GLN A 500 -25.88 -10.32 16.09
N HIS A 501 -25.40 -11.55 15.91
CA HIS A 501 -26.24 -12.74 16.02
C HIS A 501 -25.76 -13.66 17.16
N THR A 502 -26.67 -13.82 18.12
CA THR A 502 -26.69 -14.81 19.20
C THR A 502 -25.54 -14.74 20.21
N VAL A 503 -25.77 -13.95 21.28
CA VAL A 503 -25.12 -14.16 22.58
C VAL A 503 -25.69 -15.46 23.16
N GLU A 504 -25.09 -16.60 22.82
CA GLU A 504 -25.20 -17.79 23.65
C GLU A 504 -24.28 -17.62 24.87
N ALA A 505 -24.85 -17.81 26.06
CA ALA A 505 -24.19 -17.70 27.34
C ALA A 505 -23.06 -18.74 27.47
N GLY A 506 -21.85 -18.37 27.05
CA GLY A 506 -20.66 -19.23 27.17
C GLY A 506 -19.40 -18.73 26.47
N SER A 507 -19.49 -17.75 25.56
CA SER A 507 -18.35 -17.27 24.78
C SER A 507 -17.78 -15.96 25.32
N ILE A 508 -17.00 -16.03 26.41
CA ILE A 508 -16.23 -14.88 26.92
C ILE A 508 -14.76 -15.13 26.52
N SER A 509 -14.24 -14.37 25.57
CA SER A 509 -12.80 -14.38 25.23
C SER A 509 -11.95 -14.05 26.45
N LEU A 510 -10.70 -14.54 26.52
CA LEU A 510 -9.74 -14.23 27.59
C LEU A 510 -9.53 -12.71 27.79
N THR A 511 -9.84 -11.90 26.77
CA THR A 511 -9.82 -10.43 26.77
C THR A 511 -11.04 -9.76 27.43
N ALA A 512 -12.08 -10.52 27.77
CA ALA A 512 -13.32 -10.04 28.39
C ALA A 512 -13.46 -10.44 29.88
N ILE A 513 -12.34 -10.81 30.52
CA ILE A 513 -12.29 -11.12 31.95
C ILE A 513 -12.08 -9.83 32.74
N ASP A 514 -13.13 -9.36 33.42
CA ASP A 514 -13.12 -8.12 34.21
C ASP A 514 -12.36 -8.26 35.56
N ASP A 515 -12.21 -9.48 36.07
CA ASP A 515 -11.53 -9.76 37.34
C ASP A 515 -10.02 -10.03 37.11
N PRO A 516 -9.12 -9.12 37.54
CA PRO A 516 -7.67 -9.29 37.38
C PRO A 516 -7.13 -10.54 38.07
N MET A 517 -7.83 -11.10 39.06
CA MET A 517 -7.45 -12.34 39.75
C MET A 517 -7.75 -13.61 38.96
N VAL A 518 -8.75 -13.59 38.08
CA VAL A 518 -9.09 -14.72 37.21
C VAL A 518 -8.11 -14.80 36.03
N LEU A 519 -7.79 -13.65 35.44
CA LEU A 519 -6.81 -13.54 34.34
C LEU A 519 -5.42 -14.07 34.76
N ALA A 520 -5.04 -13.86 36.02
CA ALA A 520 -3.76 -14.27 36.55
C ALA A 520 -3.66 -15.76 36.93
N GLN A 521 -4.74 -16.55 36.87
CA GLN A 521 -4.69 -17.99 37.17
C GLN A 521 -3.93 -18.82 36.13
N VAL A 522 -3.61 -18.23 34.97
CA VAL A 522 -3.03 -18.91 33.81
C VAL A 522 -1.55 -19.28 33.99
N ASP A 523 -0.82 -18.63 34.92
CA ASP A 523 0.61 -18.94 35.11
C ASP A 523 1.01 -19.22 36.58
N LYS A 524 1.87 -20.24 36.76
CA LYS A 524 2.23 -20.83 38.06
C LYS A 524 3.55 -20.31 38.64
N THR A 525 4.21 -19.35 37.99
CA THR A 525 5.68 -19.22 38.10
C THR A 525 6.22 -18.06 38.93
N VAL A 526 5.41 -17.30 39.69
CA VAL A 526 5.96 -16.15 40.44
C VAL A 526 5.52 -16.13 41.91
N ASN A 527 6.52 -16.18 42.82
CA ASN A 527 6.34 -16.08 44.28
C ASN A 527 5.48 -14.88 44.71
N THR A 528 5.61 -13.75 44.01
CA THR A 528 4.81 -12.53 44.20
C THR A 528 3.30 -12.77 44.04
N PHE A 529 2.91 -13.58 43.07
CA PHE A 529 1.50 -13.82 42.77
C PHE A 529 0.85 -14.80 43.76
N ASN A 530 1.60 -15.79 44.23
CA ASN A 530 1.14 -16.66 45.33
C ASN A 530 0.85 -15.85 46.61
N ALA A 531 1.67 -14.83 46.89
CA ALA A 531 1.41 -13.93 48.00
C ALA A 531 0.12 -13.10 47.77
N LEU A 532 -0.11 -12.56 46.57
CA LEU A 532 -1.34 -11.83 46.23
C LEU A 532 -2.61 -12.71 46.33
N LYS A 533 -2.55 -13.99 45.92
CA LYS A 533 -3.66 -14.94 46.13
C LYS A 533 -3.96 -15.15 47.62
N CYS A 534 -2.93 -15.26 48.45
CA CYS A 534 -3.12 -15.37 49.89
C CYS A 534 -3.73 -14.09 50.48
N VAL A 535 -3.33 -12.90 50.01
CA VAL A 535 -3.94 -11.62 50.40
C VAL A 535 -5.44 -11.58 50.04
N GLN A 536 -5.82 -12.04 48.84
CA GLN A 536 -7.23 -12.15 48.44
C GLN A 536 -8.01 -13.14 49.33
N ARG A 537 -7.42 -14.29 49.67
CA ARG A 537 -8.03 -15.26 50.60
C ARG A 537 -8.27 -14.64 51.97
N VAL A 538 -7.28 -13.91 52.52
CA VAL A 538 -7.43 -13.20 53.79
C VAL A 538 -8.58 -12.21 53.72
N ARG A 539 -8.66 -11.40 52.66
CA ARG A 539 -9.77 -10.45 52.45
C ARG A 539 -11.12 -11.16 52.46
N ASN A 540 -11.25 -12.27 51.71
CA ASN A 540 -12.49 -13.06 51.68
C ASN A 540 -12.85 -13.64 53.06
N HIS A 541 -11.86 -14.07 53.86
CA HIS A 541 -12.12 -14.55 55.22
C HIS A 541 -12.61 -13.44 56.14
N VAL A 542 -12.04 -12.24 56.03
CA VAL A 542 -12.44 -11.04 56.79
C VAL A 542 -13.85 -10.58 56.40
N GLU A 543 -14.17 -10.52 55.10
CA GLU A 543 -15.51 -10.17 54.60
C GLU A 543 -16.58 -11.15 55.08
N ASN A 544 -16.25 -12.44 55.18
CA ASN A 544 -17.13 -13.51 55.68
C ASN A 544 -17.09 -13.68 57.22
N ARG A 545 -16.46 -12.75 57.97
CA ARG A 545 -16.32 -12.79 59.45
C ARG A 545 -15.65 -14.06 60.01
N ARG A 546 -14.80 -14.71 59.22
CA ARG A 546 -13.99 -15.88 59.61
C ARG A 546 -12.62 -15.44 60.14
N TRP A 547 -12.60 -14.89 61.36
CA TRP A 547 -11.44 -14.22 61.94
C TRP A 547 -10.23 -15.13 62.20
N ILE A 548 -10.45 -16.36 62.66
CA ILE A 548 -9.38 -17.32 62.98
C ILE A 548 -8.68 -17.80 61.71
N ASP A 549 -9.46 -18.15 60.68
CA ASP A 549 -8.93 -18.57 59.38
C ASP A 549 -8.16 -17.44 58.66
N ALA A 550 -8.59 -16.19 58.87
CA ALA A 550 -7.87 -15.02 58.37
C ALA A 550 -6.49 -14.86 59.03
N LEU A 551 -6.40 -15.05 60.35
CA LEU A 551 -5.13 -14.97 61.10
C LEU A 551 -4.17 -16.10 60.74
N ASP A 552 -4.66 -17.32 60.52
CA ASP A 552 -3.82 -18.43 60.07
C ASP A 552 -3.33 -18.24 58.64
N SER A 553 -4.20 -17.75 57.74
CA SER A 553 -3.81 -17.39 56.37
C SER A 553 -2.77 -16.26 56.35
N LEU A 554 -2.92 -15.26 57.23
CA LEU A 554 -1.92 -14.20 57.40
C LEU A 554 -0.60 -14.73 57.99
N GLY A 555 -0.66 -15.69 58.92
CA GLY A 555 0.53 -16.35 59.47
C GLY A 555 1.32 -17.11 58.42
N SER A 556 0.65 -17.65 57.40
CA SER A 556 1.30 -18.37 56.29
C SER A 556 2.07 -17.46 55.31
N LEU A 557 1.77 -16.16 55.29
CA LEU A 557 2.40 -15.17 54.40
C LEU A 557 3.81 -14.75 54.88
N ASP A 558 4.18 -14.97 56.15
CA ASP A 558 5.43 -14.52 56.80
C ASP A 558 5.77 -13.01 56.63
N ILE A 559 4.77 -12.18 56.30
CA ILE A 559 4.93 -10.72 56.13
C ILE A 559 4.72 -9.99 57.47
N LEU A 560 3.75 -10.43 58.28
CA LEU A 560 3.37 -9.79 59.53
C LEU A 560 3.77 -10.63 60.76
N PRO A 561 4.13 -10.00 61.89
CA PRO A 561 4.50 -10.71 63.11
C PRO A 561 3.27 -11.20 63.88
N ILE A 562 2.67 -12.31 63.42
CA ILE A 562 1.46 -12.89 64.06
C ILE A 562 1.79 -13.93 65.12
N LYS A 563 2.82 -14.76 64.88
CA LYS A 563 3.26 -15.87 65.75
C LYS A 563 4.61 -15.57 66.44
N THR A 564 4.85 -14.32 66.83
CA THR A 564 6.13 -13.86 67.39
C THR A 564 6.20 -13.89 68.91
N GLY A 565 5.06 -13.92 69.60
CA GLY A 565 4.98 -14.07 71.05
C GLY A 565 5.77 -13.02 71.83
N GLY A 566 5.82 -11.77 71.33
CA GLY A 566 6.55 -10.68 71.99
C GLY A 566 8.06 -10.64 71.75
N ASN A 567 8.61 -11.50 70.89
CA ASN A 567 10.05 -11.50 70.62
C ASN A 567 10.47 -10.32 69.72
N ALA A 568 11.04 -9.28 70.33
CA ALA A 568 11.48 -8.06 69.65
C ALA A 568 12.47 -8.30 68.49
N THR A 569 13.31 -9.33 68.58
CA THR A 569 14.27 -9.68 67.52
C THR A 569 13.57 -10.22 66.28
N LYS A 570 12.56 -11.08 66.46
CA LYS A 570 11.75 -11.59 65.34
C LYS A 570 10.94 -10.48 64.67
N ILE A 571 10.36 -9.58 65.47
CA ILE A 571 9.60 -8.42 64.96
C ILE A 571 10.51 -7.50 64.13
N ARG A 572 11.72 -7.20 64.61
CA ARG A 572 12.72 -6.41 63.88
C ARG A 572 13.17 -7.08 62.59
N ASN A 573 13.34 -8.40 62.58
CA ASN A 573 13.69 -9.15 61.38
C ASN A 573 12.59 -9.06 60.31
N GLN A 574 11.31 -9.15 60.69
CA GLN A 574 10.21 -8.97 59.72
C GLN A 574 10.06 -7.52 59.26
N ALA A 575 10.33 -6.53 60.11
CA ALA A 575 10.40 -5.14 59.68
C ALA A 575 11.55 -4.90 58.69
N GLY A 576 12.69 -5.58 58.87
CA GLY A 576 13.81 -5.57 57.93
C GLY A 576 13.48 -6.18 56.56
N LYS A 577 12.63 -7.21 56.53
CA LYS A 577 12.14 -7.82 55.27
C LYS A 577 11.18 -6.93 54.49
N PHE A 578 10.59 -5.89 55.10
CA PHE A 578 9.64 -5.01 54.43
C PHE A 578 10.26 -4.27 53.23
N SER A 579 11.53 -3.87 53.33
CA SER A 579 12.23 -3.16 52.25
C SER A 579 12.56 -4.04 51.04
N SER A 580 12.56 -5.38 51.20
CA SER A 580 12.77 -6.33 50.10
C SER A 580 11.47 -6.83 49.48
N LEU A 581 10.30 -6.34 49.92
CA LEU A 581 9.01 -6.72 49.35
C LEU A 581 8.77 -6.02 47.99
N PRO A 582 8.20 -6.73 47.01
CA PRO A 582 7.69 -6.12 45.78
C PRO A 582 6.69 -5.01 46.08
N SER A 583 6.73 -3.92 45.30
CA SER A 583 5.88 -2.72 45.50
C SER A 583 4.39 -3.04 45.55
N CYS A 584 3.93 -4.02 44.75
CA CYS A 584 2.54 -4.46 44.70
C CYS A 584 2.07 -5.10 46.01
N ILE A 585 2.95 -5.85 46.70
CA ILE A 585 2.65 -6.46 48.00
C ILE A 585 2.77 -5.40 49.10
N ALA A 586 3.81 -4.55 49.04
CA ALA A 586 4.02 -3.47 50.00
C ALA A 586 2.81 -2.52 50.09
N ALA A 587 2.15 -2.25 48.96
CA ALA A 587 0.91 -1.46 48.90
C ALA A 587 -0.27 -2.10 49.65
N CYS A 588 -0.31 -3.44 49.76
CA CYS A 588 -1.35 -4.16 50.49
C CYS A 588 -1.09 -4.27 52.00
N VAL A 589 0.15 -4.05 52.46
CA VAL A 589 0.55 -4.23 53.87
C VAL A 589 -0.24 -3.36 54.85
N PRO A 590 -0.54 -2.07 54.59
CA PRO A 590 -1.38 -1.26 55.48
C PRO A 590 -2.76 -1.89 55.74
N ASN A 591 -3.42 -2.40 54.70
CA ASN A 591 -4.71 -3.07 54.83
C ASN A 591 -4.58 -4.41 55.55
N LEU A 592 -3.52 -5.17 55.28
CA LEU A 592 -3.25 -6.44 55.97
C LEU A 592 -3.05 -6.21 57.48
N ILE A 593 -2.38 -5.13 57.89
CA ILE A 593 -2.23 -4.76 59.31
C ILE A 593 -3.61 -4.46 59.92
N MET A 594 -4.44 -3.69 59.22
CA MET A 594 -5.79 -3.37 59.68
C MET A 594 -6.67 -4.62 59.80
N TRP A 595 -6.64 -5.51 58.81
CA TRP A 595 -7.37 -6.78 58.83
C TRP A 595 -6.88 -7.73 59.93
N ALA A 596 -5.56 -7.78 60.17
CA ALA A 596 -4.97 -8.57 61.24
C ALA A 596 -5.41 -8.04 62.62
N LEU A 597 -5.39 -6.71 62.81
CA LEU A 597 -5.80 -6.05 64.04
C LEU A 597 -7.30 -6.25 64.31
N GLN A 598 -8.14 -6.05 63.29
CA GLN A 598 -9.58 -6.30 63.38
C GLN A 598 -9.87 -7.76 63.71
N SER A 599 -9.21 -8.71 63.02
CA SER A 599 -9.40 -10.14 63.26
C SER A 599 -8.92 -10.56 64.65
N ALA A 600 -7.82 -10.01 65.15
CA ALA A 600 -7.32 -10.29 66.51
C ALA A 600 -8.24 -9.74 67.60
N ASN A 601 -8.77 -8.53 67.43
CA ASN A 601 -9.70 -7.90 68.38
C ASN A 601 -11.06 -8.63 68.40
N GLU A 602 -11.62 -8.97 67.24
CA GLU A 602 -12.89 -9.70 67.14
C GLU A 602 -12.76 -11.15 67.61
N ALA A 603 -11.64 -11.83 67.30
CA ALA A 603 -11.37 -13.16 67.85
C ALA A 603 -11.26 -13.13 69.37
N ARG A 604 -10.59 -12.13 69.94
CA ARG A 604 -10.51 -11.93 71.40
C ARG A 604 -11.89 -11.63 71.99
N ALA A 605 -12.69 -10.78 71.37
CA ALA A 605 -14.07 -10.49 71.81
C ALA A 605 -14.95 -11.75 71.77
N HIS A 606 -14.82 -12.58 70.74
CA HIS A 606 -15.49 -13.87 70.64
C HIS A 606 -15.09 -14.83 71.78
N TYR A 607 -13.80 -14.92 72.12
CA TYR A 607 -13.33 -15.71 73.27
C TYR A 607 -13.74 -15.12 74.63
N MET A 608 -13.99 -13.81 74.71
CA MET A 608 -14.50 -13.14 75.90
C MET A 608 -16.01 -13.38 76.10
N ALA A 609 -16.79 -13.37 75.02
CA ALA A 609 -18.24 -13.56 75.03
C ALA A 609 -18.66 -15.04 75.17
N SER A 610 -17.81 -15.99 74.79
CA SER A 610 -18.07 -17.42 74.93
C SER A 610 -18.04 -17.84 76.41
N GLN A 611 -19.22 -17.98 77.02
CA GLN A 611 -19.39 -18.31 78.45
C GLN A 611 -19.34 -19.82 78.76
N PHE A 612 -19.21 -20.71 77.76
CA PHE A 612 -19.31 -22.16 77.96
C PHE A 612 -18.18 -22.93 77.27
N SER A 613 -17.07 -23.14 77.97
CA SER A 613 -16.03 -24.11 77.62
C SER A 613 -15.27 -24.52 78.88
N GLY A 614 -15.17 -25.83 79.15
CA GLY A 614 -14.55 -26.40 80.36
C GLY A 614 -13.04 -26.20 80.52
N ASN A 615 -12.40 -25.41 79.64
CA ASN A 615 -10.96 -25.12 79.67
C ASN A 615 -10.70 -23.61 79.80
N GLU A 616 -11.02 -23.05 80.96
CA GLU A 616 -10.84 -21.61 81.25
C GLU A 616 -9.38 -21.15 81.13
N GLY A 617 -8.42 -22.03 81.46
CA GLY A 617 -6.98 -21.76 81.32
C GLY A 617 -6.53 -21.62 79.86
N ALA A 618 -6.96 -22.53 78.97
CA ALA A 618 -6.62 -22.47 77.55
C ALA A 618 -7.27 -21.25 76.85
N ARG A 619 -8.50 -20.89 77.25
CA ARG A 619 -9.18 -19.69 76.76
C ARG A 619 -8.43 -18.41 77.14
N LYS A 620 -7.98 -18.32 78.41
CA LYS A 620 -7.19 -17.18 78.88
C LYS A 620 -5.87 -17.06 78.11
N GLN A 621 -5.21 -18.19 77.87
CA GLN A 621 -3.99 -18.24 77.06
C GLN A 621 -4.22 -17.76 75.62
N LEU A 622 -5.29 -18.20 74.96
CA LEU A 622 -5.63 -17.75 73.60
C LEU A 622 -5.97 -16.25 73.55
N MET A 623 -6.66 -15.71 74.57
CA MET A 623 -6.91 -14.28 74.68
C MET A 623 -5.63 -13.47 74.86
N ASP A 624 -4.71 -13.96 75.69
CA ASP A 624 -3.40 -13.33 75.91
C ASP A 624 -2.54 -13.40 74.64
N GLU A 625 -2.63 -14.49 73.87
CA GLU A 625 -1.99 -14.62 72.56
C GLU A 625 -2.53 -13.60 71.55
N MET A 626 -3.85 -13.43 71.43
CA MET A 626 -4.45 -12.41 70.54
C MET A 626 -4.10 -10.98 70.96
N ARG A 627 -4.04 -10.72 72.28
CA ARG A 627 -3.55 -9.45 72.83
C ARG A 627 -2.09 -9.21 72.45
N GLN A 628 -1.25 -10.23 72.57
CA GLN A 628 0.16 -10.15 72.23
C GLN A 628 0.38 -9.92 70.73
N THR A 629 -0.39 -10.58 69.85
CA THR A 629 -0.35 -10.34 68.40
C THR A 629 -0.65 -8.88 68.06
N SER A 630 -1.61 -8.25 68.74
CA SER A 630 -1.95 -6.84 68.51
C SER A 630 -0.85 -5.87 68.98
N LEU A 631 -0.16 -6.21 70.08
CA LEU A 631 1.02 -5.47 70.56
C LEU A 631 2.23 -5.63 69.64
N ASP A 632 2.44 -6.83 69.10
CA ASP A 632 3.52 -7.15 68.16
C ASP A 632 3.33 -6.38 66.83
N LEU A 633 2.08 -6.30 66.33
CA LEU A 633 1.71 -5.50 65.17
C LEU A 633 1.96 -4.00 65.39
N THR A 634 1.67 -3.48 66.58
CA THR A 634 1.93 -2.07 66.90
C THR A 634 3.44 -1.77 67.01
N THR A 635 4.20 -2.70 67.57
CA THR A 635 5.67 -2.59 67.62
C THR A 635 6.25 -2.61 66.20
N TYR A 636 5.70 -3.44 65.32
CA TYR A 636 6.09 -3.50 63.91
C TYR A 636 5.81 -2.21 63.14
N THR A 637 4.60 -1.64 63.27
CA THR A 637 4.25 -0.38 62.58
C THR A 637 5.05 0.81 63.08
N SER A 638 5.38 0.84 64.38
CA SER A 638 6.22 1.90 64.96
C SER A 638 7.65 1.91 64.40
N GLN A 639 8.23 0.73 64.11
CA GLN A 639 9.55 0.62 63.47
C GLN A 639 9.54 1.12 62.01
N LEU A 640 8.38 1.12 61.37
CA LEU A 640 8.17 1.52 59.99
C LEU A 640 7.37 2.83 59.87
N ARG A 641 7.43 3.71 60.90
CA ARG A 641 6.59 4.91 61.05
C ARG A 641 6.48 5.78 59.79
N TYR A 642 7.59 6.00 59.09
CA TYR A 642 7.66 6.86 57.89
C TYR A 642 7.25 6.18 56.58
N ARG A 643 6.97 4.86 56.61
CA ARG A 643 6.59 4.07 55.42
C ARG A 643 5.08 3.84 55.32
N PHE A 644 4.32 4.14 56.37
CA PHE A 644 2.88 3.91 56.43
C PHE A 644 2.07 5.21 56.55
N PRO A 645 0.81 5.21 56.06
CA PRO A 645 -0.09 6.36 56.19
C PRO A 645 -0.38 6.75 57.65
N ALA A 646 -0.61 8.05 57.89
CA ALA A 646 -0.90 8.57 59.24
C ALA A 646 -2.13 7.92 59.91
N HIS A 647 -3.18 7.64 59.14
CA HIS A 647 -4.42 7.04 59.65
C HIS A 647 -4.23 5.63 60.23
N LEU A 648 -3.19 4.89 59.78
CA LEU A 648 -2.87 3.57 60.30
C LEU A 648 -2.36 3.67 61.74
N HIS A 649 -1.53 4.68 62.02
CA HIS A 649 -1.02 4.95 63.37
C HIS A 649 -2.14 5.37 64.32
N ASP A 650 -3.08 6.19 63.85
CA ASP A 650 -4.25 6.59 64.64
C ASP A 650 -5.20 5.41 64.92
N ALA A 651 -5.40 4.52 63.94
CA ALA A 651 -6.22 3.32 64.11
C ALA A 651 -5.59 2.32 65.09
N LEU A 652 -4.26 2.15 65.04
CA LEU A 652 -3.52 1.33 65.99
C LEU A 652 -3.50 1.93 67.40
N ALA A 653 -3.37 3.25 67.52
CA ALA A 653 -3.46 3.93 68.81
C ALA A 653 -4.85 3.78 69.46
N ARG A 654 -5.93 3.82 68.66
CA ARG A 654 -7.30 3.53 69.13
C ARG A 654 -7.46 2.07 69.57
N ALA A 655 -6.94 1.13 68.79
CA ALA A 655 -6.97 -0.28 69.17
C ALA A 655 -6.14 -0.56 70.43
N GLN A 656 -5.05 0.19 70.67
CA GLN A 656 -4.27 0.10 71.91
C GLN A 656 -5.04 0.56 73.14
N THR A 657 -5.89 1.58 73.03
CA THR A 657 -6.77 2.00 74.14
C THR A 657 -7.90 1.01 74.43
N GLU A 658 -8.25 0.14 73.49
CA GLU A 658 -9.29 -0.90 73.63
C GLU A 658 -8.74 -2.26 74.12
N LEU A 659 -7.40 -2.44 74.17
CA LEU A 659 -6.71 -3.69 74.55
C LEU A 659 -6.53 -3.87 76.07
#